data_AF-A0A804Q9R4-F1
#
_entry.id   AF-A0A804Q9R4-F1
#
_cell.length_a   1.000
_cell.length_b   1.000
_cell.length_c   1.000
_cell.angle_alpha   90.00
_cell.angle_beta   90.00
_cell.angle_gamma   90.00
#
_symmetry.space_group_name_H-M   'P 1'
#
loop_
_entity.id
_entity.type
_entity.pdbx_description
1 polymer ?
#
loop_
_entity_poly.entity_id
_entity_poly.type
_entity_poly.pdbx_seq_one_letter_code
_entity_poly.pdbx_strand_id
1 'polypeptide(L)'
;MMFLRHRVTLGYRNHKNIVMRVSSNVSEDDDPSLLVNGHFDSPLGSPGAADCGSCVASMLELSRLLIDSGWVPPRPVIFLFNGAEELFLLGSHGFIKTHRWNRTIRAFINIEASGSGGTDLVCQSGPGSWPSRVYAQTAKYPMANSVAQDMFGIIPGDTDYRIFAEDITNIPGLDIIFVLGGYFYHTSYDTLENLLPGSIQARGENLFNLVKAFTNPMLLKENEISNKAAKDGIEDVGAVFFDYLTWFMVFYSRDISLILHSLPIAIFLLVPLFLKFPNITLMSWFVTLLGFMRGMVLHTFGVILAIFIPALAAALRLLFTKNAMNWFAHPYLAFLMFVPTSLIGLLLPRLTWVFPYKHGLSEQAHFWGAFGLYSLITMVYTLAGLSGGFLTFFISMSMLLGRFVSRIIRKQWSQQSPRSLVAYVLPMTPCLLYGLYYGGFLIQFLIEKMGMMGSLPKPYGYFVPDVIVGAVVGLVVGWCFGPLSPVASRWLSKTSIIHGFLQITVVALAISSQLFPYSTGAPKRVVLQHTFVTDANNIVDSSYGFSVVDSNSLEFLFNNAPEAAKWLKDNSELSFEEKYRSDRSSWLALYPVPFLFSGSLKFQAQTEEIKKYYQHFPQLAVQEIWDNNGQRRVHLKLALGSLSEIWTSVLNITGPLSNWSFADNMLPAPQTVSGGPPSYICRLSGKSDVDWSFWLEANSSESLRVDVAVLDQYLVDSTKKLKSLFPSWADLTAFTTFFSTYHL
;
A
#
# COMPACT_ATOMS: atom_id res chain seq x y z
N MET A 1 -16.39 4.13 -10.00
CA MET A 1 -15.33 3.64 -9.09
C MET A 1 -14.82 4.78 -8.21
N MET A 2 -14.29 4.47 -7.03
CA MET A 2 -13.50 5.41 -6.23
C MET A 2 -12.07 4.89 -6.20
N PHE A 3 -11.10 5.72 -6.58
CA PHE A 3 -9.67 5.36 -6.59
C PHE A 3 -8.87 6.55 -6.09
N LEU A 4 -7.90 6.34 -5.19
CA LEU A 4 -7.19 7.41 -4.48
C LEU A 4 -8.15 8.44 -3.83
N ARG A 5 -9.34 7.98 -3.36
CA ARG A 5 -10.43 8.82 -2.83
C ARG A 5 -11.09 9.77 -3.86
N HIS A 6 -10.78 9.62 -5.13
CA HIS A 6 -11.39 10.37 -6.23
C HIS A 6 -12.37 9.49 -6.99
N ARG A 7 -13.54 10.04 -7.29
CA ARG A 7 -14.56 9.32 -8.07
C ARG A 7 -14.25 9.46 -9.56
N VAL A 8 -14.41 8.35 -10.27
CA VAL A 8 -14.24 8.26 -11.72
C VAL A 8 -15.26 7.28 -12.29
N THR A 9 -15.83 7.65 -13.42
CA THR A 9 -16.63 6.75 -14.24
C THR A 9 -15.73 6.02 -15.22
N LEU A 10 -15.95 4.73 -15.40
CA LEU A 10 -15.17 3.90 -16.32
C LEU A 10 -16.11 3.39 -17.42
N GLY A 11 -15.80 3.71 -18.67
CA GLY A 11 -16.38 3.11 -19.86
C GLY A 11 -15.32 2.28 -20.56
N TYR A 12 -15.65 1.06 -20.95
CA TYR A 12 -14.66 0.18 -21.57
C TYR A 12 -15.30 -0.80 -22.53
N ARG A 13 -14.51 -1.28 -23.49
CA ARG A 13 -14.94 -2.24 -24.50
C ARG A 13 -13.76 -3.06 -24.99
N ASN A 14 -14.01 -4.27 -25.51
CA ASN A 14 -13.01 -5.09 -26.20
C ASN A 14 -11.72 -5.39 -25.39
N HIS A 15 -11.76 -5.29 -24.06
CA HIS A 15 -10.74 -5.90 -23.22
C HIS A 15 -10.91 -7.41 -23.24
N LYS A 16 -9.78 -8.13 -23.29
CA LYS A 16 -9.79 -9.59 -23.43
C LYS A 16 -9.30 -10.22 -22.15
N ASN A 17 -10.08 -11.13 -21.61
CA ASN A 17 -9.61 -12.08 -20.62
C ASN A 17 -9.42 -13.43 -21.31
N ILE A 18 -8.47 -14.22 -20.82
CA ILE A 18 -8.34 -15.63 -21.18
C ILE A 18 -8.84 -16.43 -19.99
N VAL A 19 -9.78 -17.35 -20.23
CA VAL A 19 -10.39 -18.15 -19.17
C VAL A 19 -10.19 -19.61 -19.49
N MET A 20 -9.70 -20.37 -18.52
CA MET A 20 -9.55 -21.81 -18.62
C MET A 20 -10.24 -22.48 -17.44
N ARG A 21 -11.08 -23.47 -17.72
CA ARG A 21 -11.78 -24.25 -16.69
C ARG A 21 -11.26 -25.68 -16.70
N VAL A 22 -10.70 -26.09 -15.57
CA VAL A 22 -10.26 -27.47 -15.33
C VAL A 22 -11.29 -28.14 -14.43
N SER A 23 -11.89 -29.21 -14.91
CA SER A 23 -12.93 -29.95 -14.18
C SER A 23 -12.87 -31.44 -14.48
N SER A 24 -13.58 -32.23 -13.68
CA SER A 24 -13.81 -33.64 -14.01
C SER A 24 -14.68 -33.77 -15.27
N ASN A 25 -14.67 -34.95 -15.90
CA ASN A 25 -15.49 -35.26 -17.07
C ASN A 25 -17.00 -35.37 -16.77
N VAL A 26 -17.38 -35.51 -15.50
CA VAL A 26 -18.77 -35.56 -15.03
C VAL A 26 -19.22 -34.23 -14.41
N SER A 27 -18.36 -33.20 -14.45
CA SER A 27 -18.71 -31.88 -13.91
C SER A 27 -19.59 -31.10 -14.89
N GLU A 28 -20.69 -30.56 -14.38
CA GLU A 28 -21.63 -29.75 -15.14
C GLU A 28 -21.19 -28.29 -15.20
N ASP A 29 -21.72 -27.51 -16.14
CA ASP A 29 -21.32 -26.12 -16.38
C ASP A 29 -21.68 -25.16 -15.22
N ASP A 30 -22.67 -25.53 -14.38
CA ASP A 30 -23.17 -24.76 -13.24
C ASP A 30 -22.61 -25.22 -11.88
N ASP A 31 -21.72 -26.22 -11.88
CA ASP A 31 -21.10 -26.73 -10.66
C ASP A 31 -20.34 -25.64 -9.88
N PRO A 32 -20.47 -25.61 -8.53
CA PRO A 32 -19.69 -24.73 -7.67
C PRO A 32 -18.19 -24.80 -7.95
N SER A 33 -17.56 -23.65 -8.20
CA SER A 33 -16.19 -23.56 -8.67
C SER A 33 -15.29 -22.69 -7.77
N LEU A 34 -13.99 -22.96 -7.84
CA LEU A 34 -12.94 -22.08 -7.34
C LEU A 34 -12.44 -21.19 -8.48
N LEU A 35 -12.31 -19.88 -8.23
CA LEU A 35 -11.64 -18.95 -9.14
C LEU A 35 -10.18 -18.73 -8.70
N VAL A 36 -9.24 -18.83 -9.63
CA VAL A 36 -7.85 -18.40 -9.47
C VAL A 36 -7.63 -17.26 -10.47
N ASN A 37 -7.35 -16.05 -9.96
CA ASN A 37 -7.20 -14.84 -10.75
C ASN A 37 -5.78 -14.29 -10.67
N GLY A 38 -5.31 -13.77 -11.79
CA GLY A 38 -4.09 -12.97 -11.92
C GLY A 38 -4.10 -12.31 -13.29
N HIS A 39 -3.39 -11.20 -13.46
CA HIS A 39 -3.46 -10.40 -14.69
C HIS A 39 -2.21 -10.51 -15.57
N PHE A 40 -2.39 -10.35 -16.87
CA PHE A 40 -1.33 -10.45 -17.87
C PHE A 40 -1.00 -9.12 -18.54
N ASP A 41 -1.81 -8.08 -18.32
CA ASP A 41 -1.43 -6.72 -18.67
C ASP A 41 -0.39 -6.16 -17.69
N SER A 42 0.33 -5.14 -18.14
CA SER A 42 1.33 -4.43 -17.36
C SER A 42 1.09 -2.92 -17.43
N PRO A 43 1.60 -2.15 -16.46
CA PRO A 43 1.42 -0.71 -16.42
C PRO A 43 2.34 -0.01 -17.42
N LEU A 44 2.09 1.28 -17.66
CA LEU A 44 2.85 2.09 -18.62
C LEU A 44 4.37 2.01 -18.39
N GLY A 45 5.08 1.51 -19.40
CA GLY A 45 6.54 1.45 -19.43
C GLY A 45 7.17 0.35 -18.57
N SER A 46 6.37 -0.55 -17.97
CA SER A 46 6.84 -1.70 -17.21
C SER A 46 6.77 -2.99 -18.02
N PRO A 47 7.83 -3.83 -18.03
CA PRO A 47 7.78 -5.18 -18.56
C PRO A 47 6.88 -6.14 -17.75
N GLY A 48 6.59 -5.81 -16.48
CA GLY A 48 5.63 -6.53 -15.65
C GLY A 48 6.07 -7.95 -15.25
N ALA A 49 7.36 -8.20 -15.08
CA ALA A 49 7.84 -9.54 -14.75
C ALA A 49 7.33 -10.02 -13.38
N ALA A 50 7.35 -9.17 -12.36
CA ALA A 50 6.69 -9.44 -11.10
C ALA A 50 5.19 -9.19 -11.23
N ASP A 51 4.82 -8.01 -11.73
CA ASP A 51 3.48 -7.45 -11.76
C ASP A 51 2.90 -7.41 -13.20
N CYS A 52 2.17 -8.43 -13.66
CA CYS A 52 1.86 -9.67 -12.93
C CYS A 52 2.23 -10.92 -13.76
N GLY A 53 3.30 -10.84 -14.54
CA GLY A 53 3.87 -11.97 -15.29
C GLY A 53 4.20 -13.17 -14.39
N SER A 54 4.67 -12.94 -13.16
CA SER A 54 4.92 -13.99 -12.16
C SER A 54 3.64 -14.70 -11.70
N CYS A 55 2.51 -13.99 -11.70
CA CYS A 55 1.19 -14.48 -11.33
C CYS A 55 0.66 -15.39 -12.43
N VAL A 56 0.74 -14.93 -13.69
CA VAL A 56 0.40 -15.72 -14.88
C VAL A 56 1.25 -16.99 -14.94
N ALA A 57 2.56 -16.89 -14.73
CA ALA A 57 3.44 -18.05 -14.70
C ALA A 57 3.04 -19.06 -13.62
N SER A 58 2.71 -18.58 -12.41
CA SER A 58 2.24 -19.42 -11.31
C SER A 58 0.91 -20.12 -11.66
N MET A 59 -0.02 -19.41 -12.28
CA MET A 59 -1.31 -19.96 -12.71
C MET A 59 -1.16 -21.01 -13.82
N LEU A 60 -0.29 -20.78 -14.81
CA LEU A 60 0.01 -21.74 -15.87
C LEU A 60 0.65 -23.01 -15.29
N GLU A 61 1.59 -22.88 -14.36
CA GLU A 61 2.21 -24.03 -13.72
C GLU A 61 1.23 -24.80 -12.83
N LEU A 62 0.38 -24.12 -12.06
CA LEU A 62 -0.71 -24.76 -11.32
C LEU A 62 -1.64 -25.53 -12.25
N SER A 63 -2.01 -24.93 -13.38
CA SER A 63 -2.86 -25.55 -14.38
C SER A 63 -2.25 -26.84 -14.91
N ARG A 64 -0.96 -26.80 -15.26
CA ARG A 64 -0.20 -27.98 -15.68
C ARG A 64 -0.18 -29.05 -14.59
N LEU A 65 0.10 -28.68 -13.33
CA LEU A 65 0.08 -29.62 -12.20
C LEU A 65 -1.30 -30.24 -11.97
N LEU A 66 -2.39 -29.48 -12.11
CA LEU A 66 -3.75 -30.01 -11.99
C LEU A 66 -4.07 -31.03 -13.07
N ILE A 67 -3.57 -30.82 -14.29
CA ILE A 67 -3.80 -31.72 -15.42
C ILE A 67 -2.91 -32.97 -15.32
N ASP A 68 -1.63 -32.81 -14.98
CA ASP A 68 -0.63 -33.88 -15.07
C ASP A 68 -0.49 -34.73 -13.79
N SER A 69 -0.92 -34.22 -12.62
CA SER A 69 -0.66 -34.90 -11.33
C SER A 69 -1.52 -36.16 -11.09
N GLY A 70 -2.51 -36.42 -11.93
CA GLY A 70 -3.51 -37.47 -11.72
C GLY A 70 -4.51 -37.17 -10.60
N TRP A 71 -4.39 -36.03 -9.90
CA TRP A 71 -5.39 -35.56 -8.94
C TRP A 71 -6.54 -34.87 -9.67
N VAL A 72 -7.75 -35.43 -9.58
CA VAL A 72 -8.94 -34.82 -10.17
C VAL A 72 -9.56 -33.84 -9.17
N PRO A 73 -9.72 -32.55 -9.51
CA PRO A 73 -10.31 -31.58 -8.60
C PRO A 73 -11.78 -31.93 -8.32
N PRO A 74 -12.20 -32.05 -7.03
CA PRO A 74 -13.59 -32.37 -6.68
C PRO A 74 -14.59 -31.31 -7.11
N ARG A 75 -14.12 -30.08 -7.33
CA ARG A 75 -14.88 -28.94 -7.84
C ARG A 75 -14.10 -28.26 -8.96
N PRO A 76 -14.77 -27.77 -10.02
CA PRO A 76 -14.10 -27.06 -11.10
C PRO A 76 -13.21 -25.92 -10.61
N VAL A 77 -12.04 -25.78 -11.25
CA VAL A 77 -11.12 -24.66 -11.04
C VAL A 77 -11.13 -23.79 -12.30
N ILE A 78 -11.46 -22.52 -12.13
CA ILE A 78 -11.46 -21.52 -13.19
C ILE A 78 -10.20 -20.67 -13.02
N PHE A 79 -9.31 -20.70 -13.99
CA PHE A 79 -8.20 -19.77 -14.11
C PHE A 79 -8.63 -18.59 -14.97
N LEU A 80 -8.66 -17.41 -14.38
CA LEU A 80 -8.95 -16.14 -15.04
C LEU A 80 -7.65 -15.35 -15.21
N PHE A 81 -7.13 -15.37 -16.43
CA PHE A 81 -6.04 -14.50 -16.84
C PHE A 81 -6.67 -13.15 -17.24
N ASN A 82 -6.69 -12.21 -16.31
CA ASN A 82 -7.25 -10.87 -16.46
C ASN A 82 -6.37 -10.04 -17.39
N GLY A 83 -6.96 -9.32 -18.36
CA GLY A 83 -6.19 -8.54 -19.34
C GLY A 83 -6.30 -7.02 -19.20
N ALA A 84 -6.91 -6.52 -18.14
CA ALA A 84 -7.08 -5.08 -17.92
C ALA A 84 -7.20 -4.75 -16.43
N GLU A 85 -6.30 -5.28 -15.60
CA GLU A 85 -6.21 -4.93 -14.18
C GLU A 85 -5.67 -3.51 -14.03
N GLU A 86 -4.57 -3.19 -14.72
CA GLU A 86 -3.83 -1.91 -14.63
C GLU A 86 -4.64 -0.73 -15.18
N LEU A 87 -5.76 -1.04 -15.81
CA LEU A 87 -6.77 -0.10 -16.28
C LEU A 87 -7.94 0.03 -15.30
N PHE A 88 -7.70 -0.14 -14.00
CA PHE A 88 -8.66 -0.02 -12.91
C PHE A 88 -9.62 -1.23 -12.82
N LEU A 89 -9.05 -2.43 -12.75
CA LEU A 89 -9.76 -3.71 -12.47
C LEU A 89 -10.84 -4.05 -13.52
N LEU A 90 -10.66 -3.60 -14.76
CA LEU A 90 -11.71 -3.66 -15.77
C LEU A 90 -11.93 -5.06 -16.31
N GLY A 91 -10.88 -5.88 -16.40
CA GLY A 91 -11.03 -7.24 -16.89
C GLY A 91 -11.75 -8.15 -15.88
N SER A 92 -11.40 -8.11 -14.59
CA SER A 92 -12.14 -8.81 -13.54
C SER A 92 -13.58 -8.30 -13.43
N HIS A 93 -13.81 -6.98 -13.48
CA HIS A 93 -15.14 -6.37 -13.50
C HIS A 93 -15.97 -6.87 -14.70
N GLY A 94 -15.39 -6.89 -15.90
CA GLY A 94 -16.04 -7.40 -17.11
C GLY A 94 -16.42 -8.88 -17.00
N PHE A 95 -15.53 -9.70 -16.45
CA PHE A 95 -15.77 -11.13 -16.24
C PHE A 95 -16.91 -11.37 -15.24
N ILE A 96 -16.84 -10.77 -14.05
CA ILE A 96 -17.81 -11.03 -12.99
C ILE A 96 -19.21 -10.52 -13.36
N LYS A 97 -19.32 -9.48 -14.19
CA LYS A 97 -20.60 -8.94 -14.66
C LYS A 97 -21.25 -9.76 -15.78
N THR A 98 -20.47 -10.25 -16.73
CA THR A 98 -21.03 -10.75 -18.01
C THR A 98 -20.81 -12.23 -18.26
N HIS A 99 -19.78 -12.85 -17.70
CA HIS A 99 -19.42 -14.22 -18.04
C HIS A 99 -20.33 -15.25 -17.34
N ARG A 100 -20.85 -16.23 -18.09
CA ARG A 100 -21.81 -17.24 -17.57
C ARG A 100 -21.36 -17.97 -16.30
N TRP A 101 -20.06 -18.22 -16.15
CA TRP A 101 -19.50 -18.91 -14.98
C TRP A 101 -19.44 -18.05 -13.71
N ASN A 102 -19.69 -16.73 -13.77
CA ASN A 102 -19.63 -15.85 -12.59
C ASN A 102 -20.50 -16.35 -11.42
N ARG A 103 -21.65 -16.97 -11.73
CA ARG A 103 -22.62 -17.48 -10.74
C ARG A 103 -22.18 -18.77 -10.06
N THR A 104 -21.18 -19.45 -10.61
CA THR A 104 -20.70 -20.75 -10.10
C THR A 104 -19.64 -20.59 -9.02
N ILE A 105 -19.00 -19.43 -8.95
CA ILE A 105 -17.84 -19.23 -8.07
C ILE A 105 -18.31 -19.19 -6.62
N ARG A 106 -17.65 -19.97 -5.75
CA ARG A 106 -17.93 -20.03 -4.30
C ARG A 106 -16.75 -19.62 -3.43
N ALA A 107 -15.55 -19.65 -4.00
CA ALA A 107 -14.36 -19.10 -3.38
C ALA A 107 -13.41 -18.58 -4.47
N PHE A 108 -12.51 -17.67 -4.12
CA PHE A 108 -11.47 -17.22 -5.04
C PHE A 108 -10.09 -17.08 -4.38
N ILE A 109 -9.05 -17.12 -5.20
CA ILE A 109 -7.68 -16.76 -4.87
C ILE A 109 -7.22 -15.72 -5.90
N ASN A 110 -6.94 -14.51 -5.44
CA ASN A 110 -6.32 -13.46 -6.23
C ASN A 110 -4.81 -13.48 -6.01
N ILE A 111 -4.04 -13.47 -7.10
CA ILE A 111 -2.58 -13.51 -7.08
C ILE A 111 -2.05 -12.22 -7.67
N GLU A 112 -1.19 -11.55 -6.92
CA GLU A 112 -0.75 -10.20 -7.19
C GLU A 112 0.74 -9.96 -6.92
N ALA A 113 1.26 -8.82 -7.36
CA ALA A 113 2.60 -8.38 -7.03
C ALA A 113 2.71 -6.85 -6.92
N SER A 114 3.13 -6.35 -5.76
CA SER A 114 3.56 -4.95 -5.57
C SER A 114 5.06 -4.80 -5.31
N GLY A 115 5.82 -5.85 -5.63
CA GLY A 115 7.26 -6.00 -5.45
C GLY A 115 7.78 -7.23 -6.19
N SER A 116 9.10 -7.42 -6.22
CA SER A 116 9.77 -8.44 -7.02
C SER A 116 9.94 -9.81 -6.32
N GLY A 117 9.45 -9.97 -5.10
CA GLY A 117 9.36 -11.29 -4.47
C GLY A 117 9.25 -11.27 -2.96
N GLY A 118 9.81 -12.31 -2.33
CA GLY A 118 9.61 -12.65 -0.92
C GLY A 118 8.55 -13.75 -0.77
N THR A 119 8.25 -14.11 0.48
CA THR A 119 7.10 -14.96 0.76
C THR A 119 5.83 -14.19 0.44
N ASP A 120 4.89 -14.86 -0.21
CA ASP A 120 3.58 -14.32 -0.54
C ASP A 120 2.81 -13.88 0.70
N LEU A 121 2.53 -12.58 0.80
CA LEU A 121 1.74 -12.03 1.88
C LEU A 121 0.25 -12.16 1.53
N VAL A 122 -0.52 -12.83 2.37
CA VAL A 122 -1.98 -12.65 2.41
C VAL A 122 -2.26 -11.26 2.98
N CYS A 123 -2.54 -10.29 2.11
CA CYS A 123 -2.82 -8.91 2.51
C CYS A 123 -4.30 -8.69 2.82
N GLN A 124 -5.20 -9.46 2.22
CA GLN A 124 -6.64 -9.41 2.47
C GLN A 124 -7.23 -10.83 2.50
N SER A 125 -8.23 -11.04 3.36
CA SER A 125 -8.98 -12.29 3.47
C SER A 125 -10.43 -11.97 3.83
N GLY A 126 -11.37 -12.47 3.04
CA GLY A 126 -12.79 -12.35 3.33
C GLY A 126 -13.66 -12.32 2.08
N PRO A 127 -14.95 -11.96 2.23
CA PRO A 127 -15.68 -11.80 3.49
C PRO A 127 -15.62 -13.05 4.39
N GLY A 128 -15.72 -12.84 5.70
CA GLY A 128 -15.68 -13.90 6.71
C GLY A 128 -14.27 -14.43 7.03
N SER A 129 -14.20 -15.32 8.02
CA SER A 129 -12.95 -15.86 8.55
C SER A 129 -12.50 -17.17 7.89
N TRP A 130 -13.32 -17.74 7.01
CA TRP A 130 -13.05 -19.02 6.37
C TRP A 130 -11.77 -19.04 5.51
N PRO A 131 -11.51 -18.07 4.60
CA PRO A 131 -10.33 -18.14 3.73
C PRO A 131 -9.01 -18.15 4.51
N SER A 132 -8.84 -17.23 5.46
CA SER A 132 -7.65 -17.15 6.31
C SER A 132 -7.48 -18.37 7.23
N ARG A 133 -8.57 -18.98 7.68
CA ARG A 133 -8.53 -20.24 8.44
C ARG A 133 -7.99 -21.40 7.60
N VAL A 134 -8.51 -21.55 6.38
CA VAL A 134 -8.04 -22.59 5.46
C VAL A 134 -6.58 -22.34 5.09
N TYR A 135 -6.19 -21.08 4.84
CA TYR A 135 -4.80 -20.72 4.60
C TYR A 135 -3.89 -21.11 5.79
N ALA A 136 -4.29 -20.79 7.02
CA ALA A 136 -3.54 -21.15 8.22
C ALA A 136 -3.32 -22.66 8.39
N GLN A 137 -4.24 -23.48 7.89
CA GLN A 137 -4.18 -24.94 8.00
C GLN A 137 -3.36 -25.61 6.88
N THR A 138 -3.15 -24.92 5.75
CA THR A 138 -2.69 -25.56 4.50
C THR A 138 -1.45 -24.92 3.88
N ALA A 139 -1.18 -23.65 4.16
CA ALA A 139 0.00 -22.95 3.65
C ALA A 139 1.28 -23.59 4.20
N LYS A 140 2.22 -23.88 3.29
CA LYS A 140 3.53 -24.47 3.62
C LYS A 140 4.54 -23.41 4.04
N TYR A 141 4.49 -22.25 3.41
CA TYR A 141 5.27 -21.06 3.77
C TYR A 141 4.30 -19.91 4.06
N PRO A 142 3.61 -19.92 5.21
CA PRO A 142 2.61 -18.90 5.51
C PRO A 142 3.26 -17.53 5.69
N MET A 143 2.73 -16.52 5.02
CA MET A 143 2.95 -15.13 5.40
C MET A 143 1.62 -14.41 5.30
N ALA A 144 1.12 -13.97 6.46
CA ALA A 144 -0.21 -13.39 6.57
C ALA A 144 -0.20 -12.56 7.83
N ASN A 145 -0.79 -11.36 7.79
CA ASN A 145 -1.00 -10.60 9.01
C ASN A 145 -2.28 -9.79 8.90
N SER A 146 -3.14 -9.88 9.92
CA SER A 146 -4.41 -9.17 9.94
C SER A 146 -4.26 -7.65 9.99
N VAL A 147 -3.07 -7.13 10.31
CA VAL A 147 -2.76 -5.69 10.22
C VAL A 147 -2.73 -5.22 8.77
N ALA A 148 -2.21 -6.04 7.83
CA ALA A 148 -2.20 -5.70 6.42
C ALA A 148 -3.62 -5.46 5.91
N GLN A 149 -4.57 -6.31 6.31
CA GLN A 149 -5.99 -6.15 6.00
C GLN A 149 -6.57 -4.88 6.61
N ASP A 150 -6.33 -4.62 7.90
CA ASP A 150 -6.78 -3.39 8.58
C ASP A 150 -6.22 -2.12 7.90
N MET A 151 -5.02 -2.18 7.33
CA MET A 151 -4.32 -1.05 6.70
C MET A 151 -4.50 -0.97 5.18
N PHE A 152 -5.06 -1.97 4.52
CA PHE A 152 -5.09 -2.02 3.06
C PHE A 152 -5.83 -0.81 2.46
N GLY A 153 -6.99 -0.46 3.03
CA GLY A 153 -7.81 0.68 2.56
C GLY A 153 -7.20 2.08 2.73
N ILE A 154 -6.03 2.22 3.34
CA ILE A 154 -5.29 3.50 3.43
C ILE A 154 -4.03 3.53 2.55
N ILE A 155 -3.65 2.40 1.96
CA ILE A 155 -2.55 2.32 0.99
C ILE A 155 -3.10 2.78 -0.38
N PRO A 156 -2.37 3.61 -1.15
CA PRO A 156 -2.77 4.02 -2.49
C PRO A 156 -2.57 2.86 -3.50
N GLY A 157 -3.51 1.92 -3.51
CA GLY A 157 -3.55 0.78 -4.43
C GLY A 157 -4.82 -0.04 -4.19
N ASP A 158 -5.27 -0.75 -5.20
CA ASP A 158 -6.38 -1.69 -5.15
C ASP A 158 -5.97 -2.95 -5.92
N THR A 159 -6.69 -4.05 -5.72
CA THR A 159 -6.51 -5.30 -6.46
C THR A 159 -7.87 -5.84 -6.88
N ASP A 160 -7.87 -6.80 -7.80
CA ASP A 160 -9.07 -7.52 -8.23
C ASP A 160 -9.86 -8.17 -7.08
N TYR A 161 -9.24 -8.40 -5.90
CA TYR A 161 -9.92 -8.85 -4.69
C TYR A 161 -11.19 -8.03 -4.42
N ARG A 162 -11.10 -6.70 -4.54
CA ARG A 162 -12.22 -5.80 -4.27
C ARG A 162 -13.41 -6.05 -5.20
N ILE A 163 -13.17 -6.40 -6.47
CA ILE A 163 -14.25 -6.70 -7.42
C ILE A 163 -15.04 -7.95 -7.00
N PHE A 164 -14.34 -8.99 -6.52
CA PHE A 164 -14.94 -10.27 -6.15
C PHE A 164 -15.51 -10.30 -4.72
N ALA A 165 -14.85 -9.64 -3.77
CA ALA A 165 -15.23 -9.68 -2.37
C ALA A 165 -16.16 -8.53 -1.93
N GLU A 166 -16.13 -7.38 -2.62
CA GLU A 166 -16.77 -6.15 -2.13
C GLU A 166 -17.69 -5.46 -3.16
N ASP A 167 -17.12 -5.00 -4.29
CA ASP A 167 -17.78 -4.04 -5.17
C ASP A 167 -18.98 -4.63 -5.93
N ILE A 168 -18.86 -5.88 -6.39
CA ILE A 168 -19.88 -6.53 -7.23
C ILE A 168 -20.48 -7.76 -6.57
N THR A 169 -19.66 -8.56 -5.89
CA THR A 169 -20.06 -9.80 -5.24
C THR A 169 -19.52 -9.87 -3.82
N ASN A 170 -19.95 -10.89 -3.06
CA ASN A 170 -19.50 -11.14 -1.69
C ASN A 170 -18.94 -12.57 -1.61
N ILE A 171 -18.05 -12.91 -2.57
CA ILE A 171 -17.45 -14.24 -2.67
C ILE A 171 -16.26 -14.26 -1.72
N PRO A 172 -16.15 -15.24 -0.80
CA PRO A 172 -15.01 -15.33 0.10
C PRO A 172 -13.73 -15.75 -0.64
N GLY A 173 -12.62 -15.07 -0.36
CA GLY A 173 -11.34 -15.38 -1.00
C GLY A 173 -10.13 -14.83 -0.27
N LEU A 174 -8.98 -15.05 -0.89
CA LEU A 174 -7.68 -14.54 -0.45
C LEU A 174 -7.10 -13.60 -1.49
N ASP A 175 -6.47 -12.53 -1.03
CA ASP A 175 -5.59 -11.68 -1.83
C ASP A 175 -4.14 -11.93 -1.42
N ILE A 176 -3.34 -12.44 -2.34
CA ILE A 176 -1.98 -12.90 -2.08
C ILE A 176 -1.02 -12.12 -2.96
N ILE A 177 -0.03 -11.48 -2.35
CA ILE A 177 0.78 -10.47 -3.02
C ILE A 177 2.27 -10.56 -2.66
N PHE A 178 3.15 -10.41 -3.65
CA PHE A 178 4.56 -10.08 -3.40
C PHE A 178 4.67 -8.62 -2.98
N VAL A 179 5.35 -8.34 -1.87
CA VAL A 179 5.42 -6.98 -1.30
C VAL A 179 6.84 -6.47 -1.08
N LEU A 180 7.84 -7.36 -1.08
CA LEU A 180 9.24 -6.98 -0.97
C LEU A 180 9.84 -6.75 -2.36
N GLY A 181 10.82 -5.85 -2.43
CA GLY A 181 11.42 -5.43 -3.69
C GLY A 181 10.53 -4.45 -4.47
N GLY A 182 9.75 -3.63 -3.76
CA GLY A 182 8.87 -2.59 -4.30
C GLY A 182 9.61 -1.44 -5.03
N TYR A 183 10.93 -1.45 -5.04
CA TYR A 183 11.74 -0.53 -5.86
C TYR A 183 11.47 -0.67 -7.36
N PHE A 184 11.23 -1.90 -7.83
CA PHE A 184 11.04 -2.19 -9.26
C PHE A 184 9.57 -2.15 -9.71
N TYR A 185 8.63 -2.26 -8.77
CA TYR A 185 7.19 -2.21 -9.06
C TYR A 185 6.84 -0.98 -9.91
N HIS A 186 6.11 -1.19 -11.01
CA HIS A 186 5.71 -0.13 -11.95
C HIS A 186 6.89 0.68 -12.50
N THR A 187 8.04 0.05 -12.74
CA THR A 187 9.22 0.66 -13.37
C THR A 187 9.69 -0.16 -14.56
N SER A 188 10.56 0.41 -15.40
CA SER A 188 11.18 -0.37 -16.49
C SER A 188 12.09 -1.51 -16.02
N TYR A 189 12.41 -1.55 -14.72
CA TYR A 189 13.25 -2.57 -14.10
C TYR A 189 12.47 -3.75 -13.53
N ASP A 190 11.13 -3.78 -13.63
CA ASP A 190 10.34 -4.97 -13.29
C ASP A 190 10.54 -6.09 -14.32
N THR A 191 11.68 -6.76 -14.18
CA THR A 191 12.28 -7.68 -15.15
C THR A 191 12.58 -9.02 -14.46
N LEU A 192 12.67 -10.08 -15.26
CA LEU A 192 12.88 -11.44 -14.76
C LEU A 192 14.14 -11.56 -13.90
N GLU A 193 15.20 -10.83 -14.28
CA GLU A 193 16.49 -10.83 -13.59
C GLU A 193 16.41 -10.26 -12.17
N ASN A 194 15.42 -9.39 -11.91
CA ASN A 194 15.21 -8.74 -10.62
C ASN A 194 14.22 -9.49 -9.72
N LEU A 195 13.58 -10.56 -10.21
CA LEU A 195 12.73 -11.41 -9.38
C LEU A 195 13.56 -12.15 -8.35
N LEU A 196 13.13 -12.11 -7.08
CA LEU A 196 13.83 -12.80 -6.00
C LEU A 196 13.69 -14.32 -6.18
N PRO A 197 14.80 -15.07 -6.38
CA PRO A 197 14.75 -16.51 -6.60
C PRO A 197 14.05 -17.27 -5.46
N GLY A 198 13.29 -18.30 -5.81
CA GLY A 198 12.53 -19.12 -4.85
C GLY A 198 11.16 -18.55 -4.46
N SER A 199 10.90 -17.26 -4.68
CA SER A 199 9.60 -16.63 -4.34
C SER A 199 8.44 -17.29 -5.10
N ILE A 200 8.59 -17.48 -6.41
CA ILE A 200 7.58 -18.14 -7.26
C ILE A 200 7.38 -19.60 -6.85
N GLN A 201 8.45 -20.30 -6.45
CA GLN A 201 8.34 -21.68 -5.97
C GLN A 201 7.53 -21.76 -4.66
N ALA A 202 7.81 -20.87 -3.71
CA ALA A 202 7.08 -20.79 -2.44
C ALA A 202 5.60 -20.46 -2.66
N ARG A 203 5.31 -19.48 -3.54
CA ARG A 203 3.97 -19.15 -4.03
C ARG A 203 3.27 -20.39 -4.60
N GLY A 204 3.91 -21.07 -5.55
CA GLY A 204 3.34 -22.25 -6.21
C GLY A 204 2.98 -23.38 -5.24
N GLU A 205 3.84 -23.67 -4.26
CA GLU A 205 3.59 -24.69 -3.23
C GLU A 205 2.40 -24.32 -2.33
N ASN A 206 2.30 -23.05 -1.91
CA ASN A 206 1.14 -22.56 -1.16
C ASN A 206 -0.14 -22.62 -2.00
N LEU A 207 -0.11 -22.11 -3.23
CA LEU A 207 -1.27 -22.09 -4.12
C LEU A 207 -1.77 -23.49 -4.46
N PHE A 208 -0.87 -24.45 -4.67
CA PHE A 208 -1.28 -25.84 -4.93
C PHE A 208 -2.04 -26.46 -3.76
N ASN A 209 -1.58 -26.22 -2.52
CA ASN A 209 -2.27 -26.66 -1.32
C ASN A 209 -3.63 -25.94 -1.16
N LEU A 210 -3.67 -24.63 -1.42
CA LEU A 210 -4.90 -23.84 -1.34
C LEU A 210 -5.94 -24.29 -2.36
N VAL A 211 -5.55 -24.55 -3.61
CA VAL A 211 -6.47 -25.05 -4.65
C VAL A 211 -7.10 -26.37 -4.21
N LYS A 212 -6.30 -27.30 -3.66
CA LYS A 212 -6.83 -28.57 -3.14
C LYS A 212 -7.79 -28.37 -1.97
N ALA A 213 -7.51 -27.41 -1.09
CA ALA A 213 -8.36 -27.13 0.06
C ALA A 213 -9.66 -26.41 -0.33
N PHE A 214 -9.57 -25.39 -1.20
CA PHE A 214 -10.71 -24.57 -1.62
C PHE A 214 -11.66 -25.33 -2.56
N THR A 215 -11.20 -26.42 -3.18
CA THR A 215 -12.06 -27.33 -3.95
C THR A 215 -12.63 -28.49 -3.12
N ASN A 216 -12.26 -28.61 -1.84
CA ASN A 216 -12.76 -29.66 -0.97
C ASN A 216 -14.26 -29.43 -0.65
N PRO A 217 -15.16 -30.36 -0.98
CA PRO A 217 -16.60 -30.19 -0.76
C PRO A 217 -16.99 -29.99 0.71
N MET A 218 -16.25 -30.57 1.65
CA MET A 218 -16.50 -30.43 3.09
C MET A 218 -16.22 -28.99 3.54
N LEU A 219 -15.06 -28.45 3.16
CA LEU A 219 -14.65 -27.08 3.50
C LEU A 219 -15.56 -26.03 2.82
N LEU A 220 -15.99 -26.27 1.59
CA LEU A 220 -16.95 -25.39 0.91
C LEU A 220 -18.33 -25.42 1.57
N LYS A 221 -18.78 -26.57 2.07
CA LYS A 221 -20.04 -26.66 2.81
C LYS A 221 -19.96 -25.91 4.14
N GLU A 222 -18.82 -25.96 4.83
CA GLU A 222 -18.58 -25.14 6.02
C GLU A 222 -18.67 -23.65 5.70
N ASN A 223 -18.05 -23.21 4.61
CA ASN A 223 -18.12 -21.83 4.12
C ASN A 223 -19.56 -21.39 3.81
N GLU A 224 -20.38 -22.24 3.17
CA GLU A 224 -21.78 -21.93 2.91
C GLU A 224 -22.59 -21.75 4.20
N ILE A 225 -22.31 -22.54 5.24
CA ILE A 225 -22.95 -22.42 6.55
C ILE A 225 -22.51 -21.12 7.23
N SER A 226 -21.20 -20.82 7.23
CA SER A 226 -20.65 -19.57 7.79
C SER A 226 -21.19 -18.33 7.08
N ASN A 227 -21.28 -18.34 5.76
CA ASN A 227 -21.83 -17.21 5.00
C ASN A 227 -23.33 -17.03 5.20
N LYS A 228 -24.09 -18.11 5.39
CA LYS A 228 -25.52 -18.01 5.75
C LYS A 228 -25.68 -17.37 7.13
N ALA A 229 -24.90 -17.81 8.12
CA ALA A 229 -24.88 -17.18 9.44
C ALA A 229 -24.53 -15.68 9.35
N ALA A 230 -23.49 -15.32 8.58
CA ALA A 230 -23.11 -13.93 8.31
C ALA A 230 -24.25 -13.10 7.71
N LYS A 231 -24.99 -13.65 6.74
CA LYS A 231 -26.16 -13.00 6.13
C LYS A 231 -27.36 -12.90 7.05
N ASP A 232 -27.56 -13.84 7.94
CA ASP A 232 -28.63 -13.85 8.94
C ASP A 232 -28.35 -12.86 10.11
N GLY A 233 -27.35 -12.00 9.97
CA GLY A 233 -26.98 -10.97 10.95
C GLY A 233 -26.08 -11.48 12.07
N ILE A 234 -25.66 -12.75 12.01
CA ILE A 234 -24.60 -13.28 12.89
C ILE A 234 -23.29 -12.91 12.20
N GLU A 235 -22.78 -11.69 12.41
CA GLU A 235 -21.50 -11.23 11.87
C GLU A 235 -20.47 -12.39 11.91
N ASP A 236 -19.99 -12.90 10.76
CA ASP A 236 -18.76 -13.71 10.76
C ASP A 236 -17.63 -12.71 11.02
N VAL A 237 -17.45 -12.44 12.31
CA VAL A 237 -16.60 -11.38 12.83
C VAL A 237 -15.17 -11.76 12.49
N GLY A 238 -14.45 -10.87 11.81
CA GLY A 238 -13.10 -11.12 11.29
C GLY A 238 -12.18 -11.84 12.28
N ALA A 239 -11.25 -12.65 11.77
CA ALA A 239 -10.31 -13.38 12.59
C ALA A 239 -9.02 -12.59 12.84
N VAL A 240 -8.33 -12.91 13.93
CA VAL A 240 -6.97 -12.45 14.14
C VAL A 240 -6.04 -13.55 13.66
N PHE A 241 -5.12 -13.18 12.77
CA PHE A 241 -4.14 -14.11 12.24
C PHE A 241 -2.80 -13.42 11.96
N PHE A 242 -1.72 -14.17 12.17
CA PHE A 242 -0.37 -13.73 11.85
C PHE A 242 0.57 -14.94 11.66
N ASP A 243 1.59 -14.82 10.81
CA ASP A 243 2.66 -15.81 10.71
C ASP A 243 3.70 -15.60 11.82
N TYR A 244 4.31 -16.68 12.32
CA TYR A 244 5.48 -16.58 13.19
C TYR A 244 6.73 -16.91 12.37
N LEU A 245 7.44 -15.86 11.92
CA LEU A 245 8.68 -15.98 11.13
C LEU A 245 8.51 -16.78 9.83
N THR A 246 7.31 -16.79 9.26
CA THR A 246 6.90 -17.68 8.15
C THR A 246 6.96 -19.19 8.42
N TRP A 247 7.23 -19.63 9.65
CA TRP A 247 7.33 -21.06 9.97
C TRP A 247 5.96 -21.74 10.16
N PHE A 248 5.01 -21.02 10.76
CA PHE A 248 3.64 -21.47 10.97
C PHE A 248 2.73 -20.26 11.16
N MET A 249 1.42 -20.48 11.05
CA MET A 249 0.42 -19.43 11.24
C MET A 249 -0.30 -19.59 12.57
N VAL A 250 -0.52 -18.47 13.25
CA VAL A 250 -1.42 -18.38 14.40
C VAL A 250 -2.75 -17.82 13.90
N PHE A 251 -3.84 -18.48 14.25
CA PHE A 251 -5.20 -18.08 13.88
C PHE A 251 -6.13 -18.28 15.07
N TYR A 252 -6.99 -17.30 15.35
CA TYR A 252 -8.10 -17.43 16.29
C TYR A 252 -9.26 -16.52 15.90
N SER A 253 -10.48 -16.97 16.20
CA SER A 253 -11.70 -16.22 15.91
C SER A 253 -11.79 -14.94 16.74
N ARG A 254 -12.66 -14.02 16.33
CA ARG A 254 -12.93 -12.81 17.08
C ARG A 254 -13.35 -13.07 18.52
N ASP A 255 -14.25 -14.02 18.77
CA ASP A 255 -14.75 -14.29 20.11
C ASP A 255 -13.62 -14.71 21.05
N ILE A 256 -12.72 -15.56 20.55
CA ILE A 256 -11.51 -15.93 21.27
C ILE A 256 -10.61 -14.72 21.45
N SER A 257 -10.50 -13.84 20.44
CA SER A 257 -9.73 -12.60 20.55
C SER A 257 -10.27 -11.69 21.65
N LEU A 258 -11.59 -11.53 21.79
CA LEU A 258 -12.22 -10.71 22.83
C LEU A 258 -11.81 -11.23 24.21
N ILE A 259 -11.83 -12.55 24.42
CA ILE A 259 -11.42 -13.17 25.69
C ILE A 259 -9.92 -12.96 25.91
N LEU A 260 -9.08 -13.42 24.98
CA LEU A 260 -7.62 -13.39 25.13
C LEU A 260 -7.09 -11.97 25.30
N HIS A 261 -7.54 -11.02 24.47
CA HIS A 261 -7.10 -9.63 24.49
C HIS A 261 -7.62 -8.85 25.71
N SER A 262 -8.67 -9.34 26.39
CA SER A 262 -9.14 -8.79 27.66
C SER A 262 -8.34 -9.26 28.88
N LEU A 263 -7.66 -10.41 28.80
CA LEU A 263 -6.90 -10.97 29.92
C LEU A 263 -5.78 -10.04 30.42
N PRO A 264 -4.92 -9.43 29.57
CA PRO A 264 -3.86 -8.55 30.04
C PRO A 264 -4.37 -7.41 30.94
N ILE A 265 -5.44 -6.71 30.54
CA ILE A 265 -5.94 -5.57 31.31
C ILE A 265 -6.62 -6.03 32.61
N ALA A 266 -7.32 -7.16 32.60
CA ALA A 266 -7.87 -7.76 33.82
C ALA A 266 -6.74 -8.11 34.82
N ILE A 267 -5.64 -8.70 34.33
CA ILE A 267 -4.46 -8.98 35.16
C ILE A 267 -3.88 -7.69 35.74
N PHE A 268 -3.71 -6.64 34.92
CA PHE A 268 -3.19 -5.35 35.38
C PHE A 268 -4.01 -4.75 36.54
N LEU A 269 -5.34 -4.82 36.45
CA LEU A 269 -6.27 -4.30 37.47
C LEU A 269 -6.35 -5.16 38.73
N LEU A 270 -6.24 -6.49 38.60
CA LEU A 270 -6.39 -7.43 39.71
C LEU A 270 -5.08 -7.71 40.47
N VAL A 271 -3.93 -7.60 39.82
CA VAL A 271 -2.61 -7.86 40.42
C VAL A 271 -2.34 -7.06 41.72
N PRO A 272 -2.72 -5.78 41.85
CA PRO A 272 -2.57 -5.06 43.12
C PRO A 272 -3.27 -5.75 44.31
N LEU A 273 -4.39 -6.46 44.09
CA LEU A 273 -5.07 -7.24 45.14
C LEU A 273 -4.15 -8.38 45.62
N PHE A 274 -3.64 -9.19 44.69
CA PHE A 274 -2.77 -10.33 45.01
C PHE A 274 -1.45 -9.92 45.68
N LEU A 275 -0.91 -8.76 45.31
CA LEU A 275 0.35 -8.27 45.88
C LEU A 275 0.23 -7.75 47.31
N LYS A 276 -0.98 -7.40 47.76
CA LYS A 276 -1.26 -6.88 49.10
C LYS A 276 -1.91 -7.91 50.03
N PHE A 277 -2.20 -9.11 49.53
CA PHE A 277 -2.77 -10.19 50.33
C PHE A 277 -1.84 -10.66 51.47
N PRO A 278 -2.34 -10.94 52.69
CA PRO A 278 -3.74 -10.80 53.15
C PRO A 278 -4.12 -9.39 53.65
N ASN A 279 -3.17 -8.47 53.82
CA ASN A 279 -3.36 -7.12 54.38
C ASN A 279 -3.96 -6.12 53.37
N ILE A 280 -4.93 -6.55 52.54
CA ILE A 280 -5.54 -5.72 51.50
C ILE A 280 -6.52 -4.75 52.15
N THR A 281 -6.25 -3.45 52.04
CA THR A 281 -7.24 -2.39 52.22
C THR A 281 -7.54 -1.74 50.87
N LEU A 282 -8.76 -1.20 50.68
CA LEU A 282 -9.13 -0.45 49.48
C LEU A 282 -8.11 0.66 49.16
N MET A 283 -7.62 1.34 50.20
CA MET A 283 -6.57 2.35 50.09
C MET A 283 -5.24 1.75 49.61
N SER A 284 -4.81 0.61 50.15
CA SER A 284 -3.56 -0.04 49.73
C SER A 284 -3.58 -0.51 48.27
N TRP A 285 -4.73 -0.99 47.80
CA TRP A 285 -4.97 -1.36 46.41
C TRP A 285 -4.89 -0.12 45.52
N PHE A 286 -5.62 0.94 45.87
CA PHE A 286 -5.67 2.20 45.12
C PHE A 286 -4.29 2.87 45.00
N VAL A 287 -3.53 2.94 46.10
CA VAL A 287 -2.17 3.50 46.09
C VAL A 287 -1.22 2.68 45.21
N THR A 288 -1.35 1.35 45.21
CA THR A 288 -0.54 0.47 44.36
C THR A 288 -0.89 0.65 42.88
N LEU A 289 -2.19 0.69 42.56
CA LEU A 289 -2.68 0.96 41.21
C LEU A 289 -2.23 2.33 40.72
N LEU A 290 -2.32 3.38 41.55
CA LEU A 290 -1.81 4.71 41.22
C LEU A 290 -0.30 4.69 40.93
N GLY A 291 0.48 3.89 41.68
CA GLY A 291 1.89 3.65 41.40
C GLY A 291 2.11 3.03 40.01
N PHE A 292 1.28 2.04 39.64
CA PHE A 292 1.35 1.41 38.31
C PHE A 292 0.96 2.39 37.20
N MET A 293 -0.08 3.21 37.41
CA MET A 293 -0.49 4.25 36.46
C MET A 293 0.61 5.29 36.24
N ARG A 294 1.33 5.71 37.28
CA ARG A 294 2.51 6.57 37.14
C ARG A 294 3.61 5.90 36.32
N GLY A 295 3.85 4.60 36.55
CA GLY A 295 4.77 3.82 35.74
C GLY A 295 4.34 3.72 34.28
N MET A 296 3.03 3.61 34.03
CA MET A 296 2.46 3.58 32.68
C MET A 296 2.69 4.91 31.96
N VAL A 297 2.35 6.03 32.60
CA VAL A 297 2.58 7.38 32.03
C VAL A 297 4.05 7.59 31.69
N LEU A 298 4.97 7.20 32.58
CA LEU A 298 6.40 7.31 32.34
C LEU A 298 6.86 6.46 31.15
N HIS A 299 6.34 5.23 31.04
CA HIS A 299 6.66 4.33 29.93
C HIS A 299 6.08 4.84 28.60
N THR A 300 4.83 5.30 28.60
CA THR A 300 4.17 5.93 27.45
C THR A 300 4.96 7.13 26.97
N PHE A 301 5.41 8.00 27.87
CA PHE A 301 6.24 9.14 27.51
C PHE A 301 7.57 8.72 26.88
N GLY A 302 8.20 7.65 27.38
CA GLY A 302 9.39 7.04 26.76
C GLY A 302 9.11 6.54 25.33
N VAL A 303 8.01 5.83 25.10
CA VAL A 303 7.63 5.35 23.76
C VAL A 303 7.32 6.52 22.82
N ILE A 304 6.62 7.55 23.28
CA ILE A 304 6.35 8.76 22.48
C ILE A 304 7.65 9.44 22.08
N LEU A 305 8.61 9.60 23.00
CA LEU A 305 9.92 10.16 22.67
C LEU A 305 10.74 9.24 21.76
N ALA A 306 10.60 7.92 21.90
CA ALA A 306 11.24 6.95 21.02
C ALA A 306 10.76 7.08 19.56
N ILE A 307 9.54 7.57 19.33
CA ILE A 307 8.97 7.89 18.00
C ILE A 307 9.33 9.32 17.58
N PHE A 308 9.16 10.28 18.48
CA PHE A 308 9.29 11.71 18.17
C PHE A 308 10.74 12.16 17.94
N ILE A 309 11.71 11.70 18.74
CA ILE A 309 13.11 12.13 18.60
C ILE A 309 13.72 11.71 17.25
N PRO A 310 13.58 10.46 16.75
CA PRO A 310 14.11 10.12 15.42
C PRO A 310 13.40 10.89 14.31
N ALA A 311 12.09 11.15 14.41
CA ALA A 311 11.36 12.00 13.47
C ALA A 311 11.89 13.44 13.47
N LEU A 312 12.16 14.02 14.66
CA LEU A 312 12.78 15.34 14.79
C LEU A 312 14.21 15.36 14.25
N ALA A 313 15.03 14.34 14.55
CA ALA A 313 16.38 14.22 14.03
C ALA A 313 16.40 14.12 12.49
N ALA A 314 15.42 13.41 11.91
CA ALA A 314 15.22 13.34 10.47
C ALA A 314 14.93 14.73 9.88
N ALA A 315 14.00 15.48 10.48
CA ALA A 315 13.68 16.84 10.06
C ALA A 315 14.86 17.81 10.20
N LEU A 316 15.58 17.75 11.34
CA LEU A 316 16.77 18.57 11.59
C LEU A 316 17.87 18.27 10.57
N ARG A 317 18.11 17.00 10.25
CA ARG A 317 19.09 16.61 9.22
C ARG A 317 18.79 17.32 7.90
N LEU A 318 17.52 17.31 7.47
CA LEU A 318 17.07 17.92 6.22
C LEU A 318 17.25 19.43 6.16
N LEU A 319 17.46 20.12 7.29
CA LEU A 319 17.84 21.54 7.30
C LEU A 319 19.31 21.76 6.87
N PHE A 320 20.15 20.73 6.95
CA PHE A 320 21.58 20.76 6.63
C PHE A 320 21.97 19.91 5.42
N THR A 321 21.04 19.14 4.83
CA THR A 321 21.27 18.38 3.58
C THR A 321 20.47 18.95 2.41
N LYS A 322 21.03 18.81 1.21
CA LYS A 322 20.40 19.20 -0.05
C LYS A 322 19.35 18.22 -0.56
N ASN A 323 19.44 16.96 -0.11
CA ASN A 323 18.63 15.86 -0.63
C ASN A 323 17.93 15.13 0.52
N ALA A 324 16.70 14.72 0.28
CA ALA A 324 15.94 13.84 1.15
C ALA A 324 16.17 12.37 0.80
N MET A 325 15.70 11.46 1.67
CA MET A 325 15.62 10.03 1.41
C MET A 325 16.97 9.33 1.12
N ASN A 326 18.09 9.76 1.73
CA ASN A 326 19.41 9.13 1.47
C ASN A 326 19.45 7.63 1.84
N TRP A 327 18.55 7.19 2.73
CA TRP A 327 18.33 5.80 3.11
C TRP A 327 17.55 4.97 2.07
N PHE A 328 17.00 5.58 1.02
CA PHE A 328 16.14 4.90 0.04
C PHE A 328 16.89 3.80 -0.71
N ALA A 329 18.01 4.13 -1.36
CA ALA A 329 18.91 3.13 -1.96
C ALA A 329 19.78 2.39 -0.93
N HIS A 330 19.81 2.84 0.33
CA HIS A 330 20.68 2.31 1.37
C HIS A 330 19.92 2.12 2.69
N PRO A 331 19.01 1.13 2.80
CA PRO A 331 18.08 1.01 3.93
C PRO A 331 18.76 0.94 5.30
N TYR A 332 19.96 0.35 5.37
CA TYR A 332 20.77 0.26 6.59
C TYR A 332 21.04 1.64 7.24
N LEU A 333 21.06 2.73 6.46
CA LEU A 333 21.23 4.09 6.98
C LEU A 333 20.05 4.51 7.86
N ALA A 334 18.82 4.11 7.52
CA ALA A 334 17.64 4.40 8.34
C ALA A 334 17.80 3.78 9.74
N PHE A 335 18.25 2.52 9.79
CA PHE A 335 18.51 1.83 11.06
C PHE A 335 19.66 2.50 11.83
N LEU A 336 20.77 2.80 11.15
CA LEU A 336 21.95 3.43 11.76
C LEU A 336 21.65 4.81 12.37
N MET A 337 20.81 5.61 11.70
CA MET A 337 20.40 6.93 12.19
C MET A 337 19.35 6.84 13.29
N PHE A 338 18.28 6.08 13.06
CA PHE A 338 17.06 6.22 13.85
C PHE A 338 16.98 5.25 15.03
N VAL A 339 17.65 4.09 15.00
CA VAL A 339 17.65 3.16 16.15
C VAL A 339 18.35 3.76 17.38
N PRO A 340 19.60 4.28 17.30
CA PRO A 340 20.25 4.90 18.45
C PRO A 340 19.48 6.12 18.97
N THR A 341 18.96 6.92 18.04
CA THR A 341 18.16 8.12 18.35
C THR A 341 16.87 7.76 19.10
N SER A 342 16.19 6.69 18.67
CA SER A 342 15.01 6.18 19.34
C SER A 342 15.31 5.63 20.73
N LEU A 343 16.44 4.93 20.91
CA LEU A 343 16.89 4.43 22.21
C LEU A 343 17.15 5.58 23.21
N ILE A 344 17.67 6.72 22.76
CA ILE A 344 17.78 7.92 23.60
C ILE A 344 16.39 8.34 24.09
N GLY A 345 15.41 8.47 23.18
CA GLY A 345 14.03 8.84 23.52
C GLY A 345 13.38 7.89 24.51
N LEU A 346 13.55 6.58 24.31
CA LEU A 346 13.01 5.54 25.19
C LEU A 346 13.62 5.59 26.61
N LEU A 347 14.91 5.89 26.74
CA LEU A 347 15.64 5.85 28.01
C LEU A 347 15.63 7.19 28.77
N LEU A 348 15.40 8.31 28.08
CA LEU A 348 15.52 9.67 28.65
C LEU A 348 14.62 9.92 29.87
N PRO A 349 13.30 9.59 29.86
CA PRO A 349 12.44 9.83 31.02
C PRO A 349 12.90 9.10 32.27
N ARG A 350 13.63 8.00 32.12
CA ARG A 350 14.10 7.17 33.24
C ARG A 350 15.38 7.72 33.87
N LEU A 351 16.15 8.53 33.13
CA LEU A 351 17.27 9.26 33.69
C LEU A 351 16.78 10.48 34.48
N THR A 352 15.78 11.20 33.97
CA THR A 352 15.31 12.47 34.55
C THR A 352 14.26 12.29 35.65
N TRP A 353 13.33 11.33 35.53
CA TRP A 353 12.23 11.17 36.49
C TRP A 353 12.63 10.47 37.80
N VAL A 354 13.89 10.03 37.93
CA VAL A 354 14.45 9.61 39.22
C VAL A 354 14.70 10.83 40.13
N PHE A 355 14.79 12.05 39.57
CA PHE A 355 15.15 13.24 40.36
C PHE A 355 14.04 13.87 41.23
N PRO A 356 12.74 13.95 40.84
CA PRO A 356 11.75 14.62 41.69
C PRO A 356 11.27 13.76 42.88
N TYR A 357 11.36 12.43 42.79
CA TYR A 357 10.94 11.53 43.87
C TYR A 357 12.16 10.82 44.44
N LYS A 358 12.62 11.24 45.63
CA LYS A 358 13.69 10.55 46.40
C LYS A 358 13.41 9.05 46.60
N HIS A 359 12.15 8.64 46.54
CA HIS A 359 11.75 7.26 46.30
C HIS A 359 11.43 7.09 44.81
N GLY A 360 12.45 6.83 43.99
CA GLY A 360 12.23 6.47 42.58
C GLY A 360 11.16 5.39 42.47
N LEU A 361 10.36 5.42 41.40
CA LEU A 361 9.32 4.41 41.18
C LEU A 361 9.94 3.02 41.33
N SER A 362 9.23 2.12 42.03
CA SER A 362 9.72 0.76 42.21
C SER A 362 9.86 0.06 40.86
N GLU A 363 10.82 -0.85 40.73
CA GLU A 363 10.97 -1.75 39.56
C GLU A 363 9.62 -2.40 39.18
N GLN A 364 8.81 -2.68 40.20
CA GLN A 364 7.46 -3.19 40.07
C GLN A 364 6.50 -2.21 39.41
N ALA A 365 6.52 -0.92 39.77
CA ALA A 365 5.70 0.10 39.13
C ALA A 365 6.09 0.30 37.66
N HIS A 366 7.38 0.25 37.33
CA HIS A 366 7.84 0.32 35.93
C HIS A 366 7.38 -0.88 35.11
N PHE A 367 7.53 -2.10 35.64
CA PHE A 367 7.12 -3.31 34.95
C PHE A 367 5.60 -3.30 34.69
N TRP A 368 4.81 -3.09 35.75
CA TRP A 368 3.35 -3.10 35.61
C TRP A 368 2.84 -1.92 34.82
N GLY A 369 3.52 -0.77 34.87
CA GLY A 369 3.21 0.37 34.02
C GLY A 369 3.39 0.08 32.54
N ALA A 370 4.52 -0.52 32.14
CA ALA A 370 4.75 -0.93 30.76
C ALA A 370 3.75 -2.00 30.31
N PHE A 371 3.52 -3.02 31.14
CA PHE A 371 2.49 -4.04 30.90
C PHE A 371 1.09 -3.41 30.75
N GLY A 372 0.77 -2.42 31.58
CA GLY A 372 -0.47 -1.64 31.51
C GLY A 372 -0.64 -0.94 30.16
N LEU A 373 0.41 -0.28 29.65
CA LEU A 373 0.38 0.34 28.33
C LEU A 373 0.06 -0.66 27.22
N TYR A 374 0.78 -1.78 27.15
CA TYR A 374 0.56 -2.78 26.11
C TYR A 374 -0.83 -3.43 26.23
N SER A 375 -1.29 -3.71 27.46
CA SER A 375 -2.64 -4.20 27.71
C SER A 375 -3.73 -3.23 27.25
N LEU A 376 -3.53 -1.93 27.46
CA LEU A 376 -4.45 -0.89 27.03
C LEU A 376 -4.49 -0.80 25.50
N ILE A 377 -3.33 -0.82 24.83
CA ILE A 377 -3.26 -0.80 23.37
C ILE A 377 -3.99 -2.03 22.79
N THR A 378 -3.71 -3.23 23.32
CA THR A 378 -4.41 -4.47 22.93
C THR A 378 -5.93 -4.33 23.03
N MET A 379 -6.41 -3.78 24.15
CA MET A 379 -7.83 -3.54 24.37
C MET A 379 -8.39 -2.49 23.40
N VAL A 380 -7.69 -1.39 23.15
CA VAL A 380 -8.13 -0.34 22.22
C VAL A 380 -8.28 -0.88 20.79
N TYR A 381 -7.31 -1.65 20.28
CA TYR A 381 -7.43 -2.31 18.97
C TYR A 381 -8.67 -3.21 18.92
N THR A 382 -8.84 -4.02 19.96
CA THR A 382 -9.96 -4.96 20.06
C THR A 382 -11.31 -4.22 20.11
N LEU A 383 -11.45 -3.17 20.90
CA LEU A 383 -12.69 -2.39 20.96
C LEU A 383 -12.95 -1.56 19.70
N ALA A 384 -11.90 -1.16 18.97
CA ALA A 384 -12.02 -0.42 17.72
C ALA A 384 -12.41 -1.29 16.51
N GLY A 385 -12.64 -2.60 16.70
CA GLY A 385 -12.93 -3.51 15.59
C GLY A 385 -11.68 -4.03 14.86
N LEU A 386 -10.49 -3.54 15.22
CA LEU A 386 -9.24 -3.85 14.53
C LEU A 386 -8.63 -5.16 15.04
N SER A 387 -7.80 -5.78 14.21
CA SER A 387 -7.17 -7.08 14.46
C SER A 387 -5.68 -6.97 14.81
N GLY A 388 -5.07 -5.79 14.67
CA GLY A 388 -3.66 -5.55 15.01
C GLY A 388 -3.25 -5.66 16.49
N GLY A 389 -4.20 -5.86 17.41
CA GLY A 389 -3.93 -5.97 18.85
C GLY A 389 -3.04 -7.15 19.26
N PHE A 390 -2.88 -8.17 18.40
CA PHE A 390 -2.15 -9.40 18.71
C PHE A 390 -0.68 -9.17 19.09
N LEU A 391 0.00 -8.19 18.49
CA LEU A 391 1.41 -7.92 18.75
C LEU A 391 1.61 -7.43 20.20
N THR A 392 0.79 -6.48 20.63
CA THR A 392 0.84 -5.95 22.00
C THR A 392 0.32 -6.96 23.03
N PHE A 393 -0.60 -7.85 22.64
CA PHE A 393 -1.02 -8.99 23.44
C PHE A 393 0.15 -9.96 23.66
N PHE A 394 0.87 -10.32 22.59
CA PHE A 394 2.00 -11.23 22.64
C PHE A 394 3.15 -10.65 23.49
N ILE A 395 3.42 -9.36 23.37
CA ILE A 395 4.34 -8.62 24.24
C ILE A 395 3.92 -8.75 25.70
N SER A 396 2.66 -8.45 26.02
CA SER A 396 2.14 -8.46 27.39
C SER A 396 2.26 -9.85 28.04
N MET A 397 1.83 -10.90 27.33
CA MET A 397 1.91 -12.27 27.84
C MET A 397 3.35 -12.74 28.03
N SER A 398 4.24 -12.40 27.10
CA SER A 398 5.67 -12.71 27.22
C SER A 398 6.28 -11.99 28.44
N MET A 399 5.88 -10.74 28.71
CA MET A 399 6.39 -9.98 29.86
C MET A 399 6.00 -10.65 31.19
N LEU A 400 4.77 -11.18 31.29
CA LEU A 400 4.34 -11.93 32.47
C LEU A 400 5.18 -13.19 32.67
N LEU A 401 5.43 -13.94 31.60
CA LEU A 401 6.25 -15.15 31.65
C LEU A 401 7.70 -14.83 32.05
N GLY A 402 8.29 -13.79 31.44
CA GLY A 402 9.62 -13.29 31.79
C GLY A 402 9.71 -12.89 33.26
N ARG A 403 8.71 -12.19 33.79
CA ARG A 403 8.65 -11.82 35.21
C ARG A 403 8.53 -13.03 36.12
N PHE A 404 7.72 -14.02 35.75
CA PHE A 404 7.53 -15.24 36.51
C PHE A 404 8.84 -16.03 36.65
N VAL A 405 9.54 -16.28 35.53
CA VAL A 405 10.82 -17.00 35.51
C VAL A 405 11.90 -16.21 36.26
N SER A 406 12.01 -14.90 36.03
CA SER A 406 12.96 -14.04 36.75
C SER A 406 12.73 -14.06 38.27
N ARG A 407 11.46 -14.10 38.72
CA ARG A 407 11.11 -14.21 40.15
C ARG A 407 11.57 -15.53 40.76
N ILE A 408 11.47 -16.65 40.04
CA ILE A 408 11.96 -17.96 40.51
C ILE A 408 13.48 -17.91 40.68
N ILE A 409 14.20 -17.40 39.68
CA ILE A 409 15.66 -17.31 39.71
C ILE A 409 16.15 -16.34 40.80
N ARG A 410 15.45 -15.23 41.04
CA ARG A 410 15.74 -14.29 42.16
C ARG A 410 15.56 -14.89 43.54
N LYS A 411 14.85 -16.01 43.71
CA LYS A 411 14.82 -16.72 44.99
C LYS A 411 16.13 -17.44 45.29
N GLN A 412 16.87 -17.85 44.25
CA GLN A 412 18.13 -18.58 44.37
C GLN A 412 19.36 -17.66 44.28
N TRP A 413 19.26 -16.55 43.53
CA TRP A 413 20.36 -15.63 43.26
C TRP A 413 20.01 -14.20 43.68
N SER A 414 21.03 -13.35 43.88
CA SER A 414 20.82 -11.95 44.24
C SER A 414 19.99 -11.21 43.18
N GLN A 415 19.18 -10.24 43.62
CA GLN A 415 18.36 -9.42 42.73
C GLN A 415 19.16 -8.64 41.68
N GLN A 416 20.46 -8.45 41.91
CA GLN A 416 21.34 -7.69 41.03
C GLN A 416 22.15 -8.59 40.08
N SER A 417 21.94 -9.91 40.12
CA SER A 417 22.67 -10.83 39.26
C SER A 417 22.25 -10.65 37.79
N PRO A 418 23.21 -10.61 36.83
CA PRO A 418 22.89 -10.64 35.40
C PRO A 418 22.06 -11.87 35.01
N ARG A 419 22.12 -12.97 35.79
CA ARG A 419 21.27 -14.15 35.62
C ARG A 419 19.78 -13.84 35.73
N SER A 420 19.39 -12.88 36.58
CA SER A 420 18.00 -12.45 36.70
C SER A 420 17.50 -11.72 35.47
N LEU A 421 18.37 -10.97 34.78
CA LEU A 421 18.06 -10.31 33.52
C LEU A 421 17.94 -11.33 32.39
N VAL A 422 18.88 -12.26 32.29
CA VAL A 422 18.80 -13.37 31.31
C VAL A 422 17.53 -14.19 31.52
N ALA A 423 17.17 -14.49 32.76
CA ALA A 423 15.93 -15.20 33.10
C ALA A 423 14.64 -14.44 32.74
N TYR A 424 14.71 -13.10 32.62
CA TYR A 424 13.60 -12.27 32.13
C TYR A 424 13.56 -12.23 30.60
N VAL A 425 14.72 -12.09 29.95
CA VAL A 425 14.83 -11.96 28.49
C VAL A 425 14.57 -13.29 27.79
N LEU A 426 15.00 -14.42 28.36
CA LEU A 426 14.90 -15.72 27.70
C LEU A 426 13.44 -16.07 27.33
N PRO A 427 12.44 -15.97 28.22
CA PRO A 427 11.05 -16.21 27.84
C PRO A 427 10.44 -15.13 26.93
N MET A 428 11.05 -13.94 26.86
CA MET A 428 10.66 -12.88 25.92
C MET A 428 11.17 -13.14 24.50
N THR A 429 12.19 -13.98 24.32
CA THR A 429 12.87 -14.20 23.05
C THR A 429 11.91 -14.47 21.88
N PRO A 430 10.87 -15.31 22.01
CA PRO A 430 9.95 -15.54 20.90
C PRO A 430 9.27 -14.27 20.41
N CYS A 431 8.81 -13.42 21.34
CA CYS A 431 8.15 -12.16 21.03
C CYS A 431 9.13 -11.10 20.51
N LEU A 432 10.34 -11.03 21.06
CA LEU A 432 11.38 -10.10 20.60
C LEU A 432 11.85 -10.43 19.18
N LEU A 433 12.04 -11.72 18.89
CA LEU A 433 12.40 -12.19 17.56
C LEU A 433 11.30 -11.89 16.55
N TYR A 434 10.03 -12.09 16.93
CA TYR A 434 8.90 -11.72 16.10
C TYR A 434 8.83 -10.20 15.87
N GLY A 435 9.00 -9.39 16.92
CA GLY A 435 9.01 -7.93 16.81
C GLY A 435 10.12 -7.42 15.89
N LEU A 436 11.30 -8.06 15.91
CA LEU A 436 12.40 -7.75 15.00
C LEU A 436 12.09 -8.14 13.56
N TYR A 437 11.56 -9.36 13.34
CA TYR A 437 11.16 -9.84 12.02
C TYR A 437 10.08 -8.95 11.39
N TYR A 438 8.95 -8.80 12.08
CA TYR A 438 7.81 -8.04 11.59
C TYR A 438 8.13 -6.54 11.49
N GLY A 439 8.83 -5.99 12.49
CA GLY A 439 9.24 -4.59 12.48
C GLY A 439 10.26 -4.28 11.39
N GLY A 440 11.23 -5.18 11.15
CA GLY A 440 12.19 -5.06 10.06
C GLY A 440 11.52 -5.13 8.70
N PHE A 441 10.61 -6.10 8.51
CA PHE A 441 9.75 -6.19 7.33
C PHE A 441 8.98 -4.89 7.07
N LEU A 442 8.29 -4.36 8.09
CA LEU A 442 7.50 -3.13 7.98
C LEU A 442 8.35 -1.93 7.58
N ILE A 443 9.54 -1.77 8.20
CA ILE A 443 10.47 -0.68 7.86
C ILE A 443 10.95 -0.82 6.42
N GLN A 444 11.34 -2.02 5.99
CA GLN A 444 11.82 -2.26 4.63
C GLN A 444 10.74 -2.00 3.59
N PHE A 445 9.54 -2.53 3.79
CA PHE A 445 8.37 -2.27 2.94
C PHE A 445 8.09 -0.77 2.84
N LEU A 446 8.10 -0.05 3.96
CA LEU A 446 7.86 1.38 3.98
C LEU A 446 8.93 2.15 3.19
N ILE A 447 10.21 1.83 3.41
CA ILE A 447 11.34 2.45 2.70
C ILE A 447 11.17 2.32 1.18
N GLU A 448 10.83 1.13 0.70
CA GLU A 448 10.61 0.85 -0.72
C GLU A 448 9.44 1.67 -1.29
N LYS A 449 8.34 1.78 -0.54
CA LYS A 449 7.14 2.51 -0.97
C LYS A 449 7.26 4.04 -0.87
N MET A 450 8.22 4.58 -0.11
CA MET A 450 8.45 6.03 -0.05
C MET A 450 8.80 6.63 -1.42
N GLY A 451 9.28 5.82 -2.37
CA GLY A 451 9.54 6.22 -3.75
C GLY A 451 8.30 6.38 -4.64
N MET A 452 7.09 6.08 -4.17
CA MET A 452 5.81 6.37 -4.86
C MET A 452 4.77 7.07 -3.99
N MET A 453 5.15 7.55 -2.79
CA MET A 453 4.17 8.17 -1.88
C MET A 453 3.55 9.45 -2.47
N GLY A 454 4.18 10.03 -3.49
CA GLY A 454 3.80 11.28 -4.12
C GLY A 454 4.74 12.42 -3.73
N SER A 455 4.86 13.40 -4.62
CA SER A 455 5.56 14.65 -4.35
C SER A 455 4.59 15.61 -3.67
N LEU A 456 4.63 15.68 -2.34
CA LEU A 456 3.82 16.64 -1.59
C LEU A 456 4.36 18.08 -1.74
N PRO A 457 3.50 19.13 -1.63
CA PRO A 457 3.92 20.51 -1.81
C PRO A 457 5.04 20.95 -0.85
N LYS A 458 5.96 21.79 -1.34
CA LYS A 458 7.01 22.43 -0.53
C LYS A 458 6.40 23.43 0.49
N PRO A 459 7.05 23.66 1.65
CA PRO A 459 8.26 22.98 2.11
C PRO A 459 7.99 21.60 2.72
N TYR A 460 6.74 21.32 3.14
CA TYR A 460 6.40 20.16 3.95
C TYR A 460 6.77 18.83 3.30
N GLY A 461 6.45 18.65 2.01
CA GLY A 461 6.67 17.39 1.31
C GLY A 461 8.12 16.93 1.25
N TYR A 462 9.07 17.85 1.37
CA TYR A 462 10.50 17.52 1.45
C TYR A 462 10.84 16.72 2.70
N PHE A 463 10.15 16.97 3.82
CA PHE A 463 10.43 16.35 5.12
C PHE A 463 9.67 15.05 5.38
N VAL A 464 8.50 14.88 4.75
CA VAL A 464 7.53 13.84 5.11
C VAL A 464 8.11 12.41 5.07
N PRO A 465 8.82 11.95 4.01
CA PRO A 465 9.32 10.58 3.97
C PRO A 465 10.32 10.27 5.11
N ASP A 466 11.30 11.14 5.31
CA ASP A 466 12.32 10.98 6.36
C ASP A 466 11.68 11.00 7.76
N VAL A 467 10.69 11.86 7.99
CA VAL A 467 9.92 11.93 9.25
C VAL A 467 9.12 10.64 9.48
N ILE A 468 8.44 10.14 8.45
CA ILE A 468 7.65 8.89 8.52
C ILE A 468 8.55 7.70 8.83
N VAL A 469 9.66 7.54 8.09
CA VAL A 469 10.61 6.43 8.33
C VAL A 469 11.23 6.54 9.72
N GLY A 470 11.65 7.74 10.14
CA GLY A 470 12.17 7.97 11.49
C GLY A 470 11.16 7.59 12.59
N ALA A 471 9.90 8.00 12.43
CA ALA A 471 8.82 7.67 13.36
C ALA A 471 8.54 6.16 13.43
N VAL A 472 8.48 5.47 12.29
CA VAL A 472 8.20 4.02 12.23
C VAL A 472 9.36 3.21 12.79
N VAL A 473 10.62 3.57 12.49
CA VAL A 473 11.78 2.94 13.17
C VAL A 473 11.66 3.14 14.68
N GLY A 474 11.27 4.33 15.12
CA GLY A 474 11.05 4.62 16.54
C GLY A 474 9.96 3.78 17.19
N LEU A 475 8.85 3.55 16.48
CA LEU A 475 7.74 2.69 16.90
C LEU A 475 8.20 1.24 17.04
N VAL A 476 8.93 0.71 16.06
CA VAL A 476 9.48 -0.66 16.08
C VAL A 476 10.50 -0.85 17.21
N VAL A 477 11.37 0.14 17.46
CA VAL A 477 12.27 0.13 18.63
C VAL A 477 11.46 0.13 19.93
N GLY A 478 10.35 0.86 19.98
CA GLY A 478 9.40 0.82 21.10
C GLY A 478 8.79 -0.57 21.34
N TRP A 479 8.49 -1.33 20.29
CA TRP A 479 8.02 -2.72 20.40
C TRP A 479 9.12 -3.68 20.86
N CYS A 480 10.34 -3.54 20.35
CA CYS A 480 11.44 -4.47 20.64
C CYS A 480 12.10 -4.18 22.01
N PHE A 481 12.44 -2.92 22.28
CA PHE A 481 13.18 -2.54 23.50
C PHE A 481 12.27 -2.04 24.62
N GLY A 482 11.06 -1.57 24.31
CA GLY A 482 10.10 -1.12 25.32
C GLY A 482 9.80 -2.18 26.38
N PRO A 483 9.50 -3.45 26.03
CA PRO A 483 9.23 -4.51 27.01
C PRO A 483 10.44 -4.91 27.87
N LEU A 484 11.66 -4.68 27.35
CA LEU A 484 12.91 -4.92 28.07
C LEU A 484 13.26 -3.79 29.02
N SER A 485 12.83 -2.57 28.68
CA SER A 485 13.22 -1.38 29.39
C SER A 485 12.98 -1.48 30.90
N PRO A 486 11.85 -1.96 31.47
CA PRO A 486 11.61 -1.93 32.93
C PRO A 486 12.69 -2.63 33.77
N VAL A 487 13.37 -3.62 33.18
CA VAL A 487 14.44 -4.38 33.83
C VAL A 487 15.82 -3.92 33.34
N ALA A 488 15.98 -3.72 32.03
CA ALA A 488 17.25 -3.38 31.42
C ALA A 488 17.69 -1.92 31.65
N SER A 489 16.75 -0.99 31.89
CA SER A 489 17.06 0.44 32.04
C SER A 489 17.99 0.73 33.21
N ARG A 490 18.01 -0.11 34.24
CA ARG A 490 19.00 0.01 35.34
C ARG A 490 20.44 -0.01 34.83
N TRP A 491 20.71 -0.78 33.77
CA TRP A 491 22.02 -0.93 33.17
C TRP A 491 22.23 0.05 32.01
N LEU A 492 21.17 0.32 31.24
CA LEU A 492 21.22 1.10 30.00
C LEU A 492 20.97 2.60 30.18
N SER A 493 20.18 3.03 31.17
CA SER A 493 19.89 4.46 31.45
C SER A 493 21.04 5.12 32.21
N LYS A 494 22.28 4.96 31.73
CA LYS A 494 23.45 5.70 32.21
C LYS A 494 23.73 6.86 31.29
N THR A 495 24.10 8.00 31.86
CA THR A 495 24.48 9.20 31.11
C THR A 495 25.52 8.90 30.03
N SER A 496 26.54 8.10 30.33
CA SER A 496 27.59 7.71 29.36
C SER A 496 27.04 6.93 28.15
N ILE A 497 26.06 6.05 28.35
CA ILE A 497 25.44 5.25 27.28
C ILE A 497 24.59 6.15 26.38
N ILE A 498 23.82 7.07 26.97
CA ILE A 498 23.02 8.04 26.21
C ILE A 498 23.92 8.97 25.39
N HIS A 499 25.06 9.41 25.95
CA HIS A 499 26.06 10.18 25.19
C HIS A 499 26.66 9.36 24.05
N GLY A 500 26.93 8.06 24.26
CA GLY A 500 27.39 7.16 23.21
C GLY A 500 26.38 7.05 22.06
N PHE A 501 25.09 6.85 22.36
CA PHE A 501 24.05 6.84 21.32
C PHE A 501 23.95 8.19 20.62
N LEU A 502 24.06 9.31 21.34
CA LEU A 502 24.02 10.64 20.74
C LEU A 502 25.17 10.85 19.76
N GLN A 503 26.39 10.43 20.11
CA GLN A 503 27.55 10.50 19.21
C GLN A 503 27.33 9.64 17.95
N ILE A 504 26.84 8.40 18.11
CA ILE A 504 26.52 7.52 16.98
C ILE A 504 25.48 8.17 16.08
N THR A 505 24.40 8.74 16.65
CA THR A 505 23.37 9.47 15.91
C THR A 505 23.98 10.62 15.10
N VAL A 506 24.77 11.49 15.72
CA VAL A 506 25.36 12.65 15.03
C VAL A 506 26.25 12.21 13.87
N VAL A 507 27.10 11.20 14.09
CA VAL A 507 27.96 10.64 13.04
C VAL A 507 27.12 10.00 11.93
N ALA A 508 26.08 9.23 12.26
CA ALA A 508 25.21 8.58 11.30
C ALA A 508 24.44 9.59 10.43
N LEU A 509 23.92 10.67 11.03
CA LEU A 509 23.24 11.76 10.31
C LEU A 509 24.21 12.52 9.39
N ALA A 510 25.47 12.69 9.81
CA ALA A 510 26.49 13.33 8.99
C ALA A 510 26.89 12.46 7.80
N ILE A 511 27.14 11.16 8.02
CA ILE A 511 27.50 10.21 6.96
C ILE A 511 26.35 10.07 5.95
N SER A 512 25.12 9.90 6.42
CA SER A 512 23.97 9.71 5.52
C SER A 512 23.71 10.92 4.62
N SER A 513 24.04 12.13 5.09
CA SER A 513 23.87 13.37 4.33
C SER A 513 24.84 13.50 3.14
N GLN A 514 25.87 12.65 3.05
CA GLN A 514 26.82 12.64 1.94
C GLN A 514 26.48 11.61 0.86
N LEU A 515 25.54 10.71 1.10
CA LEU A 515 25.25 9.59 0.19
C LEU A 515 24.14 9.95 -0.79
N PHE A 516 24.25 9.50 -2.04
CA PHE A 516 23.21 9.74 -3.04
C PHE A 516 21.97 8.85 -2.74
N PRO A 517 20.73 9.38 -2.84
CA PRO A 517 19.52 8.66 -2.42
C PRO A 517 19.06 7.53 -3.35
N TYR A 518 19.51 7.50 -4.61
CA TYR A 518 18.98 6.57 -5.63
C TYR A 518 20.06 5.67 -6.22
N SER A 519 19.63 4.57 -6.83
CA SER A 519 20.48 3.68 -7.64
C SER A 519 19.63 3.01 -8.72
N THR A 520 20.23 2.19 -9.60
CA THR A 520 19.45 1.35 -10.51
C THR A 520 18.59 0.32 -9.78
N GLY A 521 19.04 -0.15 -8.60
CA GLY A 521 18.28 -1.05 -7.72
C GLY A 521 17.22 -0.36 -6.87
N ALA A 522 17.21 0.97 -6.85
CA ALA A 522 16.26 1.81 -6.12
C ALA A 522 16.08 3.13 -6.87
N PRO A 523 15.39 3.10 -8.03
CA PRO A 523 15.37 4.22 -8.96
C PRO A 523 14.48 5.36 -8.47
N LYS A 524 14.84 6.60 -8.84
CA LYS A 524 13.94 7.73 -8.78
C LYS A 524 12.90 7.58 -9.88
N ARG A 525 11.62 7.64 -9.53
CA ARG A 525 10.52 7.58 -10.50
C ARG A 525 10.19 8.97 -11.03
N VAL A 526 10.16 9.08 -12.36
CA VAL A 526 9.90 10.32 -13.10
C VAL A 526 8.83 10.05 -14.14
N VAL A 527 7.86 10.97 -14.23
CA VAL A 527 6.81 10.91 -15.25
C VAL A 527 7.10 11.95 -16.31
N LEU A 528 7.19 11.52 -17.56
CA LEU A 528 7.39 12.36 -18.74
C LEU A 528 6.18 12.27 -19.66
N GLN A 529 5.42 13.34 -19.77
CA GLN A 529 4.30 13.44 -20.70
C GLN A 529 4.67 14.35 -21.88
N HIS A 530 4.66 13.83 -23.11
CA HIS A 530 4.73 14.67 -24.30
C HIS A 530 3.31 15.03 -24.75
N THR A 531 2.89 16.27 -24.49
CA THR A 531 1.54 16.73 -24.79
C THR A 531 1.50 17.43 -26.14
N PHE A 532 0.59 17.02 -27.02
CA PHE A 532 0.19 17.76 -28.21
C PHE A 532 -1.22 18.31 -27.99
N VAL A 533 -1.36 19.64 -27.98
CA VAL A 533 -2.66 20.29 -27.93
C VAL A 533 -3.20 20.39 -29.34
N THR A 534 -4.38 19.83 -29.58
CA THR A 534 -4.97 19.73 -30.91
C THR A 534 -6.26 20.56 -31.02
N ASP A 535 -6.43 21.20 -32.16
CA ASP A 535 -7.69 21.79 -32.62
C ASP A 535 -8.07 21.13 -33.95
N ALA A 536 -9.13 20.30 -33.91
CA ALA A 536 -9.43 19.33 -34.96
C ALA A 536 -8.19 18.51 -35.33
N ASN A 537 -7.71 18.61 -36.58
CA ASN A 537 -6.51 17.90 -37.04
C ASN A 537 -5.22 18.74 -37.02
N ASN A 538 -5.29 19.96 -36.47
CA ASN A 538 -4.13 20.84 -36.34
C ASN A 538 -3.54 20.74 -34.94
N ILE A 539 -2.22 20.89 -34.85
CA ILE A 539 -1.49 20.94 -33.58
C ILE A 539 -1.27 22.42 -33.27
N VAL A 540 -1.83 22.87 -32.15
CA VAL A 540 -1.77 24.26 -31.70
C VAL A 540 -0.55 24.48 -30.81
N ASP A 541 -0.24 23.50 -29.96
CA ASP A 541 0.87 23.57 -29.01
C ASP A 541 1.48 22.17 -28.80
N SER A 542 2.75 22.12 -28.41
CA SER A 542 3.44 20.90 -28.03
C SER A 542 4.37 21.16 -26.86
N SER A 543 4.42 20.24 -25.90
CA SER A 543 5.22 20.43 -24.69
C SER A 543 5.62 19.14 -23.99
N TYR A 544 6.77 19.17 -23.31
CA TYR A 544 7.19 18.15 -22.35
C TYR A 544 6.74 18.54 -20.95
N GLY A 545 5.88 17.73 -20.34
CA GLY A 545 5.54 17.77 -18.93
C GLY A 545 6.43 16.82 -18.14
N PHE A 546 7.01 17.29 -17.04
CA PHE A 546 7.73 16.46 -16.08
C PHE A 546 7.08 16.50 -14.71
N SER A 547 7.00 15.35 -14.06
CA SER A 547 6.64 15.24 -12.66
C SER A 547 7.41 14.14 -11.95
N VAL A 548 7.35 14.13 -10.62
CA VAL A 548 8.01 13.17 -9.74
C VAL A 548 7.02 12.68 -8.69
N VAL A 549 7.24 11.47 -8.18
CA VAL A 549 6.35 10.81 -7.20
C VAL A 549 7.02 10.59 -5.83
N ASP A 550 8.06 11.36 -5.54
CA ASP A 550 8.75 11.37 -4.25
C ASP A 550 9.13 12.81 -3.82
N SER A 551 9.83 12.95 -2.69
CA SER A 551 10.14 14.26 -2.10
C SER A 551 11.25 15.05 -2.78
N ASN A 552 12.12 14.43 -3.58
CA ASN A 552 13.20 15.13 -4.25
C ASN A 552 12.68 15.79 -5.54
N SER A 553 12.92 17.09 -5.69
CA SER A 553 12.32 17.92 -6.73
C SER A 553 12.84 17.63 -8.15
N LEU A 554 12.17 18.21 -9.14
CA LEU A 554 12.67 18.26 -10.52
C LEU A 554 13.99 19.03 -10.64
N GLU A 555 14.21 20.09 -9.84
CA GLU A 555 15.53 20.75 -9.77
C GLU A 555 16.62 19.77 -9.33
N PHE A 556 16.36 18.96 -8.30
CA PHE A 556 17.29 17.92 -7.89
C PHE A 556 17.57 16.96 -9.05
N LEU A 557 16.53 16.49 -9.74
CA LEU A 557 16.65 15.58 -10.87
C LEU A 557 17.56 16.18 -11.96
N PHE A 558 17.25 17.38 -12.45
CA PHE A 558 17.98 18.00 -13.55
C PHE A 558 19.39 18.44 -13.16
N ASN A 559 19.64 18.82 -11.89
CA ASN A 559 20.99 19.09 -11.40
C ASN A 559 21.86 17.82 -11.38
N ASN A 560 21.26 16.64 -11.26
CA ASN A 560 21.97 15.35 -11.30
C ASN A 560 21.85 14.63 -12.66
N ALA A 561 21.16 15.22 -13.64
CA ALA A 561 21.00 14.72 -15.00
C ALA A 561 21.42 15.81 -16.02
N PRO A 562 22.71 16.21 -16.04
CA PRO A 562 23.17 17.38 -16.79
C PRO A 562 22.98 17.24 -18.31
N GLU A 563 23.04 16.02 -18.86
CA GLU A 563 22.82 15.78 -20.29
C GLU A 563 21.37 16.05 -20.69
N ALA A 564 20.41 15.52 -19.94
CA ALA A 564 18.99 15.81 -20.15
C ALA A 564 18.67 17.29 -19.93
N ALA A 565 19.22 17.91 -18.88
CA ALA A 565 19.04 19.33 -18.60
C ALA A 565 19.60 20.21 -19.72
N LYS A 566 20.80 19.88 -20.22
CA LYS A 566 21.41 20.57 -21.37
C LYS A 566 20.54 20.44 -22.61
N TRP A 567 20.06 19.23 -22.91
CA TRP A 567 19.19 19.02 -24.07
C TRP A 567 17.90 19.84 -23.99
N LEU A 568 17.24 19.90 -22.83
CA LEU A 568 16.05 20.74 -22.63
C LEU A 568 16.38 22.24 -22.71
N LYS A 569 17.56 22.66 -22.26
CA LYS A 569 18.00 24.05 -22.44
C LYS A 569 18.18 24.39 -23.92
N ASP A 570 18.78 23.47 -24.68
CA ASP A 570 19.09 23.68 -26.10
C ASP A 570 17.85 23.52 -27.01
N ASN A 571 16.78 22.83 -26.57
CA ASN A 571 15.63 22.48 -27.40
C ASN A 571 14.25 22.96 -26.90
N SER A 572 14.08 23.33 -25.62
CA SER A 572 12.76 23.57 -25.00
C SER A 572 12.70 24.71 -23.97
N GLU A 573 13.73 25.55 -23.88
CA GLU A 573 13.84 26.68 -22.92
C GLU A 573 13.73 26.27 -21.44
N LEU A 574 14.59 25.35 -20.96
CA LEU A 574 14.62 24.93 -19.55
C LEU A 574 14.72 26.11 -18.57
N SER A 575 13.67 26.32 -17.77
CA SER A 575 13.65 27.26 -16.65
C SER A 575 12.71 26.77 -15.54
N PHE A 576 13.06 27.09 -14.29
CA PHE A 576 12.30 26.73 -13.09
C PHE A 576 11.37 27.86 -12.59
N GLU A 577 11.18 28.90 -13.41
CA GLU A 577 10.28 30.02 -13.13
C GLU A 577 8.81 29.57 -13.04
N GLU A 578 8.00 30.35 -12.31
CA GLU A 578 6.57 30.06 -12.09
C GLU A 578 5.79 29.83 -13.39
N LYS A 579 6.15 30.56 -14.47
CA LYS A 579 5.48 30.45 -15.77
C LYS A 579 5.62 29.08 -16.45
N TYR A 580 6.63 28.29 -16.06
CA TYR A 580 6.84 26.92 -16.56
C TYR A 580 6.25 25.87 -15.62
N ARG A 581 5.53 26.26 -14.56
CA ARG A 581 4.80 25.29 -13.75
C ARG A 581 3.61 24.74 -14.53
N SER A 582 3.50 23.42 -14.49
CA SER A 582 2.42 22.67 -15.12
C SER A 582 1.25 22.57 -14.14
N ASP A 583 0.06 22.98 -14.57
CA ASP A 583 -1.16 22.76 -13.80
C ASP A 583 -1.57 21.28 -13.84
N ARG A 584 -2.23 20.79 -12.77
CA ARG A 584 -2.69 19.40 -12.68
C ARG A 584 -3.65 19.03 -13.82
N SER A 585 -4.42 19.99 -14.34
CA SER A 585 -5.30 19.77 -15.49
C SER A 585 -4.57 19.31 -16.75
N SER A 586 -3.28 19.67 -16.90
CA SER A 586 -2.47 19.21 -18.03
C SER A 586 -2.14 17.70 -17.97
N TRP A 587 -2.28 17.07 -16.81
CA TRP A 587 -2.05 15.63 -16.60
C TRP A 587 -3.34 14.80 -16.62
N LEU A 588 -4.43 15.33 -17.19
CA LEU A 588 -5.77 14.72 -17.19
C LEU A 588 -5.78 13.25 -17.63
N ALA A 589 -4.92 12.87 -18.59
CA ALA A 589 -4.79 11.51 -19.09
C ALA A 589 -4.50 10.46 -18.00
N LEU A 590 -3.80 10.85 -16.94
CA LEU A 590 -3.45 9.98 -15.81
C LEU A 590 -4.45 10.05 -14.65
N TYR A 591 -5.55 10.80 -14.77
CA TYR A 591 -6.46 11.01 -13.64
C TYR A 591 -6.89 9.68 -12.96
N PRO A 592 -6.81 9.55 -11.62
CA PRO A 592 -6.52 10.59 -10.62
C PRO A 592 -5.06 10.60 -10.11
N VAL A 593 -4.12 9.90 -10.76
CA VAL A 593 -2.69 9.89 -10.37
C VAL A 593 -2.08 11.29 -10.20
N PRO A 594 -2.46 12.35 -10.96
CA PRO A 594 -1.91 13.69 -10.78
C PRO A 594 -2.12 14.31 -9.39
N PHE A 595 -2.98 13.76 -8.53
CA PHE A 595 -3.08 14.18 -7.13
C PHE A 595 -1.85 13.78 -6.30
N LEU A 596 -1.00 12.88 -6.79
CA LEU A 596 0.30 12.54 -6.22
C LEU A 596 1.42 13.48 -6.69
N PHE A 597 1.13 14.41 -7.61
CA PHE A 597 2.12 15.31 -8.19
C PHE A 597 2.06 16.70 -7.54
N SER A 598 3.23 17.25 -7.23
CA SER A 598 3.41 18.69 -6.98
C SER A 598 4.69 19.22 -7.61
N GLY A 599 4.66 20.49 -8.00
CA GLY A 599 5.82 21.13 -8.61
C GLY A 599 6.17 20.60 -10.00
N SER A 600 5.20 20.06 -10.74
CA SER A 600 5.36 19.65 -12.13
C SER A 600 5.81 20.83 -13.00
N LEU A 601 6.64 20.55 -14.01
CA LEU A 601 7.15 21.55 -14.96
C LEU A 601 6.68 21.22 -16.37
N LYS A 602 6.47 22.26 -17.19
CA LYS A 602 6.13 22.20 -18.61
C LYS A 602 7.23 22.93 -19.40
N PHE A 603 7.74 22.33 -20.46
CA PHE A 603 8.71 22.91 -21.38
C PHE A 603 8.20 22.85 -22.82
N GLN A 604 8.50 23.86 -23.64
CA GLN A 604 8.00 23.93 -25.02
C GLN A 604 8.64 22.86 -25.90
N ALA A 605 7.89 22.19 -26.76
CA ALA A 605 8.40 21.15 -27.66
C ALA A 605 8.06 21.44 -29.13
N GLN A 606 8.70 20.69 -30.04
CA GLN A 606 8.46 20.83 -31.48
C GLN A 606 7.12 20.21 -31.89
N THR A 607 6.28 20.98 -32.59
CA THR A 607 4.90 20.60 -32.91
C THR A 607 4.77 19.62 -34.09
N GLU A 608 5.67 19.66 -35.06
CA GLU A 608 5.49 18.97 -36.36
C GLU A 608 5.94 17.50 -36.36
N GLU A 609 6.61 17.02 -35.32
CA GLU A 609 7.20 15.68 -35.33
C GLU A 609 6.16 14.56 -35.38
N ILE A 610 5.04 14.73 -34.67
CA ILE A 610 4.00 13.70 -34.56
C ILE A 610 3.24 13.47 -35.88
N LYS A 611 3.19 14.48 -36.77
CA LYS A 611 2.57 14.37 -38.10
C LYS A 611 3.32 13.40 -39.02
N LYS A 612 4.57 13.06 -38.71
CA LYS A 612 5.32 12.02 -39.43
C LYS A 612 4.75 10.61 -39.16
N TYR A 613 4.06 10.43 -38.04
CA TYR A 613 3.61 9.15 -37.54
C TYR A 613 2.09 8.97 -37.64
N TYR A 614 1.33 10.04 -37.38
CA TYR A 614 -0.13 10.01 -37.40
C TYR A 614 -0.71 11.10 -38.30
N GLN A 615 -1.71 10.73 -39.09
CA GLN A 615 -2.38 11.63 -40.04
C GLN A 615 -3.65 12.26 -39.47
N HIS A 616 -4.35 11.53 -38.59
CA HIS A 616 -5.61 11.94 -37.97
C HIS A 616 -5.50 11.85 -36.46
N PHE A 617 -5.80 12.96 -35.77
CA PHE A 617 -5.77 13.04 -34.31
C PHE A 617 -7.15 12.80 -33.69
N PRO A 618 -7.22 12.51 -32.37
CA PRO A 618 -8.49 12.39 -31.68
C PRO A 618 -9.33 13.66 -31.79
N GLN A 619 -10.61 13.50 -32.10
CA GLN A 619 -11.54 14.60 -32.27
C GLN A 619 -12.91 14.26 -31.70
N LEU A 620 -13.47 15.21 -30.94
CA LEU A 620 -14.87 15.20 -30.53
C LEU A 620 -15.70 15.98 -31.54
N ALA A 621 -16.73 15.35 -32.10
CA ALA A 621 -17.66 15.95 -33.03
C ALA A 621 -19.08 15.93 -32.47
N VAL A 622 -19.82 17.03 -32.68
CA VAL A 622 -21.26 17.10 -32.40
C VAL A 622 -22.02 16.46 -33.57
N GLN A 623 -22.84 15.47 -33.27
CA GLN A 623 -23.70 14.83 -34.27
C GLN A 623 -25.07 15.49 -34.32
N GLU A 624 -25.67 15.73 -33.15
CA GLU A 624 -27.02 16.23 -33.03
C GLU A 624 -27.20 16.98 -31.71
N ILE A 625 -28.04 18.02 -31.70
CA ILE A 625 -28.41 18.75 -30.48
C ILE A 625 -29.93 18.74 -30.40
N TRP A 626 -30.46 18.23 -29.29
CA TRP A 626 -31.87 18.32 -28.94
C TRP A 626 -32.04 19.33 -27.83
N ASP A 627 -32.99 20.25 -27.99
CA ASP A 627 -33.38 21.22 -26.97
C ASP A 627 -34.86 21.01 -26.67
N ASN A 628 -35.19 20.70 -25.41
CA ASN A 628 -36.55 20.51 -24.97
C ASN A 628 -36.76 21.22 -23.62
N ASN A 629 -37.51 22.32 -23.62
CA ASN A 629 -37.94 23.05 -22.42
C ASN A 629 -36.79 23.39 -21.44
N GLY A 630 -35.63 23.79 -21.95
CA GLY A 630 -34.46 24.19 -21.15
C GLY A 630 -33.50 23.05 -20.81
N GLN A 631 -33.82 21.80 -21.17
CA GLN A 631 -32.87 20.70 -21.17
C GLN A 631 -32.29 20.49 -22.56
N ARG A 632 -30.97 20.60 -22.66
CA ARG A 632 -30.23 20.47 -23.92
C ARG A 632 -29.42 19.18 -23.91
N ARG A 633 -29.76 18.25 -24.79
CA ARG A 633 -29.01 17.00 -25.00
C ARG A 633 -28.16 17.10 -26.25
N VAL A 634 -26.85 16.91 -26.08
CA VAL A 634 -25.86 16.94 -27.16
C VAL A 634 -25.36 15.53 -27.42
N HIS A 635 -25.61 15.02 -28.62
CA HIS A 635 -25.09 13.75 -29.10
C HIS A 635 -23.70 13.97 -29.68
N LEU A 636 -22.74 13.22 -29.16
CA LEU A 636 -21.32 13.38 -29.43
C LEU A 636 -20.72 12.09 -29.97
N LYS A 637 -19.70 12.28 -30.80
CA LYS A 637 -18.88 11.22 -31.35
C LYS A 637 -17.42 11.56 -31.10
N LEU A 638 -16.73 10.74 -30.31
CA LEU A 638 -15.29 10.82 -30.13
C LEU A 638 -14.61 9.80 -31.06
N ALA A 639 -13.97 10.33 -32.10
CA ALA A 639 -13.07 9.57 -32.95
C ALA A 639 -11.66 9.61 -32.36
N LEU A 640 -10.99 8.45 -32.32
CA LEU A 640 -9.63 8.34 -31.78
C LEU A 640 -8.54 8.53 -32.85
N GLY A 641 -8.94 8.83 -34.08
CA GLY A 641 -8.04 9.08 -35.19
C GLY A 641 -7.25 7.84 -35.62
N SER A 642 -6.02 8.06 -36.09
CA SER A 642 -5.11 7.01 -36.54
C SER A 642 -4.20 6.44 -35.44
N LEU A 643 -4.43 6.79 -34.17
CA LEU A 643 -3.59 6.36 -33.05
C LEU A 643 -3.64 4.83 -32.87
N SER A 644 -2.49 4.24 -32.53
CA SER A 644 -2.32 2.78 -32.59
C SER A 644 -2.14 2.10 -31.23
N GLU A 645 -1.58 2.80 -30.23
CA GLU A 645 -1.20 2.25 -28.92
C GLU A 645 -1.91 2.98 -27.76
N ILE A 646 -3.19 3.30 -27.97
CA ILE A 646 -3.99 4.04 -27.00
C ILE A 646 -4.14 3.22 -25.71
N TRP A 647 -3.69 3.79 -24.60
CA TRP A 647 -3.86 3.19 -23.28
C TRP A 647 -5.21 3.59 -22.66
N THR A 648 -5.54 4.89 -22.68
CA THR A 648 -6.81 5.42 -22.16
C THR A 648 -7.18 6.74 -22.81
N SER A 649 -8.46 7.09 -22.78
CA SER A 649 -8.98 8.42 -23.11
C SER A 649 -9.77 8.95 -21.93
N VAL A 650 -9.49 10.15 -21.47
CA VAL A 650 -10.13 10.76 -20.30
C VAL A 650 -10.93 11.98 -20.74
N LEU A 651 -12.20 12.01 -20.35
CA LEU A 651 -13.12 13.11 -20.54
C LEU A 651 -13.33 13.81 -19.21
N ASN A 652 -13.06 15.12 -19.17
CA ASN A 652 -13.48 15.98 -18.06
C ASN A 652 -14.58 16.92 -18.55
N ILE A 653 -15.80 16.70 -18.07
CA ILE A 653 -16.99 17.46 -18.44
C ILE A 653 -17.31 18.44 -17.32
N THR A 654 -17.16 19.73 -17.60
CA THR A 654 -17.34 20.81 -16.63
C THR A 654 -18.53 21.68 -17.03
N GLY A 655 -19.42 21.96 -16.07
CA GLY A 655 -20.59 22.82 -16.29
C GLY A 655 -21.91 22.21 -15.80
N PRO A 656 -23.06 22.68 -16.30
CA PRO A 656 -24.42 22.31 -15.83
C PRO A 656 -24.89 20.91 -16.27
N LEU A 657 -24.01 19.90 -16.21
CA LEU A 657 -24.33 18.53 -16.62
C LEU A 657 -25.38 17.93 -15.68
N SER A 658 -26.54 17.55 -16.23
CA SER A 658 -27.64 16.92 -15.51
C SER A 658 -27.73 15.42 -15.75
N ASN A 659 -27.28 14.94 -16.91
CA ASN A 659 -27.25 13.52 -17.22
C ASN A 659 -26.25 13.21 -18.35
N TRP A 660 -25.93 11.94 -18.56
CA TRP A 660 -25.10 11.46 -19.66
C TRP A 660 -25.43 10.01 -20.02
N SER A 661 -24.88 9.49 -21.11
CA SER A 661 -25.10 8.11 -21.54
C SER A 661 -24.10 7.09 -20.97
N PHE A 662 -23.21 7.52 -20.06
CA PHE A 662 -22.20 6.64 -19.45
C PHE A 662 -22.72 6.01 -18.16
N ALA A 663 -22.11 4.88 -17.76
CA ALA A 663 -22.35 4.22 -16.46
C ALA A 663 -23.82 4.09 -16.07
N ASP A 664 -24.61 3.46 -16.94
CA ASP A 664 -26.06 3.24 -16.71
C ASP A 664 -26.83 4.54 -16.43
N ASN A 665 -26.40 5.64 -17.05
CA ASN A 665 -26.95 7.00 -16.90
C ASN A 665 -26.87 7.55 -15.47
N MET A 666 -25.85 7.14 -14.70
CA MET A 666 -25.59 7.70 -13.37
C MET A 666 -24.38 8.61 -13.40
N LEU A 667 -24.57 9.86 -12.98
CA LEU A 667 -23.47 10.81 -12.79
C LEU A 667 -22.68 10.47 -11.52
N PRO A 668 -21.33 10.47 -11.56
CA PRO A 668 -20.53 10.39 -10.35
C PRO A 668 -20.71 11.69 -9.56
N ALA A 669 -20.43 11.66 -8.27
CA ALA A 669 -20.35 12.90 -7.50
C ALA A 669 -19.28 13.83 -8.14
N PRO A 670 -19.61 15.09 -8.42
CA PRO A 670 -18.72 15.99 -9.14
C PRO A 670 -17.47 16.30 -8.32
N GLN A 671 -16.36 16.53 -9.01
CA GLN A 671 -15.20 17.22 -8.49
C GLN A 671 -15.44 18.73 -8.62
N THR A 672 -15.32 19.50 -7.56
CA THR A 672 -15.41 20.96 -7.62
C THR A 672 -14.06 21.56 -7.25
N VAL A 673 -13.45 22.31 -8.18
CA VAL A 673 -12.20 23.02 -7.90
C VAL A 673 -12.55 24.36 -7.27
N SER A 674 -12.36 24.50 -5.95
CA SER A 674 -12.37 25.79 -5.23
C SER A 674 -13.52 26.76 -5.59
N GLY A 675 -14.76 26.28 -5.65
CA GLY A 675 -15.94 27.09 -5.99
C GLY A 675 -16.19 27.28 -7.49
N GLY A 676 -15.39 26.65 -8.35
CA GLY A 676 -15.67 26.51 -9.78
C GLY A 676 -16.82 25.56 -10.07
N PRO A 677 -17.28 25.51 -11.34
CA PRO A 677 -18.34 24.62 -11.78
C PRO A 677 -18.02 23.15 -11.52
N PRO A 678 -19.03 22.30 -11.32
CA PRO A 678 -18.83 20.87 -11.11
C PRO A 678 -18.21 20.22 -12.35
N SER A 679 -17.25 19.33 -12.11
CA SER A 679 -16.53 18.55 -13.09
C SER A 679 -16.82 17.06 -12.91
N TYR A 680 -17.16 16.38 -14.00
CA TYR A 680 -17.49 14.95 -14.04
C TYR A 680 -16.48 14.25 -14.94
N ILE A 681 -15.82 13.22 -14.41
CA ILE A 681 -14.70 12.57 -15.10
C ILE A 681 -15.08 11.15 -15.51
N CYS A 682 -14.85 10.86 -16.79
CA CYS A 682 -15.05 9.55 -17.41
C CYS A 682 -13.74 9.09 -18.06
N ARG A 683 -13.28 7.88 -17.75
CA ARG A 683 -12.16 7.21 -18.42
C ARG A 683 -12.73 6.18 -19.37
N LEU A 684 -12.33 6.26 -20.64
CA LEU A 684 -12.63 5.35 -21.71
C LEU A 684 -11.40 4.50 -22.01
N SER A 685 -11.57 3.19 -22.17
CA SER A 685 -10.46 2.29 -22.51
C SER A 685 -10.89 1.15 -23.44
N GLY A 686 -9.89 0.59 -24.12
CA GLY A 686 -10.05 -0.53 -25.04
C GLY A 686 -10.18 -0.12 -26.51
N LYS A 687 -9.46 -0.87 -27.35
CA LYS A 687 -9.36 -0.64 -28.80
C LYS A 687 -10.64 -1.05 -29.52
N SER A 688 -11.08 -0.27 -30.49
CA SER A 688 -12.24 -0.58 -31.34
C SER A 688 -12.13 0.18 -32.65
N ASP A 689 -12.62 -0.44 -33.73
CA ASP A 689 -12.72 0.19 -35.05
C ASP A 689 -13.92 1.15 -35.14
N VAL A 690 -14.80 1.11 -34.14
CA VAL A 690 -15.95 2.01 -34.02
C VAL A 690 -15.61 3.15 -33.08
N ASP A 691 -15.96 4.37 -33.46
CA ASP A 691 -15.83 5.55 -32.61
C ASP A 691 -16.68 5.44 -31.33
N TRP A 692 -16.42 6.28 -30.33
CA TRP A 692 -17.25 6.34 -29.13
C TRP A 692 -18.42 7.29 -29.37
N SER A 693 -19.64 6.74 -29.35
CA SER A 693 -20.88 7.53 -29.43
C SER A 693 -21.54 7.61 -28.06
N PHE A 694 -21.87 8.82 -27.62
CA PHE A 694 -22.48 9.08 -26.33
C PHE A 694 -23.29 10.38 -26.37
N TRP A 695 -24.08 10.65 -25.34
CA TRP A 695 -24.77 11.94 -25.20
C TRP A 695 -24.53 12.55 -23.83
N LEU A 696 -24.54 13.88 -23.78
CA LEU A 696 -24.48 14.71 -22.57
C LEU A 696 -25.73 15.56 -22.49
N GLU A 697 -26.32 15.70 -21.31
CA GLU A 697 -27.50 16.51 -21.08
C GLU A 697 -27.19 17.62 -20.08
N ALA A 698 -27.50 18.87 -20.46
CA ALA A 698 -27.38 20.04 -19.62
C ALA A 698 -28.76 20.53 -19.17
N ASN A 699 -28.84 21.08 -17.96
CA ASN A 699 -30.08 21.67 -17.40
C ASN A 699 -30.19 23.19 -17.60
N SER A 700 -29.25 23.81 -18.30
CA SER A 700 -29.26 25.23 -18.61
C SER A 700 -28.68 25.51 -20.00
N SER A 701 -28.80 26.77 -20.44
CA SER A 701 -28.20 27.26 -21.68
C SER A 701 -26.70 27.53 -21.58
N GLU A 702 -26.09 27.39 -20.39
CA GLU A 702 -24.64 27.56 -20.24
C GLU A 702 -23.88 26.45 -20.98
N SER A 703 -22.71 26.80 -21.52
CA SER A 703 -21.91 25.86 -22.30
C SER A 703 -21.37 24.73 -21.43
N LEU A 704 -21.39 23.50 -21.94
CA LEU A 704 -20.64 22.39 -21.35
C LEU A 704 -19.20 22.45 -21.90
N ARG A 705 -18.22 22.55 -21.01
CA ARG A 705 -16.81 22.41 -21.40
C ARG A 705 -16.42 20.94 -21.32
N VAL A 706 -15.87 20.38 -22.39
CA VAL A 706 -15.35 19.02 -22.45
C VAL A 706 -13.87 19.06 -22.77
N ASP A 707 -13.03 18.75 -21.78
CA ASP A 707 -11.61 18.49 -22.02
C ASP A 707 -11.42 17.01 -22.33
N VAL A 708 -10.73 16.71 -23.44
CA VAL A 708 -10.43 15.35 -23.91
C VAL A 708 -8.92 15.16 -23.88
N ALA A 709 -8.47 14.15 -23.13
CA ALA A 709 -7.06 13.75 -23.06
C ALA A 709 -6.91 12.29 -23.47
N VAL A 710 -6.24 12.01 -24.59
CA VAL A 710 -5.98 10.65 -25.08
C VAL A 710 -4.52 10.29 -24.87
N LEU A 711 -4.26 9.27 -24.06
CA LEU A 711 -2.92 8.75 -23.80
C LEU A 711 -2.57 7.68 -24.84
N ASP A 712 -1.50 7.94 -25.59
CA ASP A 712 -0.91 7.00 -26.53
C ASP A 712 0.49 6.61 -26.02
N GLN A 713 0.80 5.32 -26.04
CA GLN A 713 2.08 4.82 -25.51
C GLN A 713 3.24 5.11 -26.47
N TYR A 714 2.93 5.39 -27.73
CA TYR A 714 3.93 5.70 -28.73
C TYR A 714 4.74 6.95 -28.36
N LEU A 715 6.07 6.85 -28.50
CA LEU A 715 7.00 7.96 -28.30
C LEU A 715 7.64 8.37 -29.63
N VAL A 716 7.60 9.67 -29.93
CA VAL A 716 8.36 10.24 -31.04
C VAL A 716 9.86 10.22 -30.74
N ASP A 717 10.70 10.39 -31.77
CA ASP A 717 12.15 10.20 -31.66
C ASP A 717 12.80 11.20 -30.70
N SER A 718 12.33 12.45 -30.71
CA SER A 718 12.80 13.47 -29.75
C SER A 718 12.55 13.06 -28.30
N THR A 719 11.37 12.50 -28.01
CA THR A 719 11.00 12.02 -26.67
C THR A 719 11.81 10.79 -26.28
N LYS A 720 12.00 9.84 -27.19
CA LYS A 720 12.87 8.66 -26.97
C LYS A 720 14.30 9.11 -26.66
N LYS A 721 14.84 10.05 -27.44
CA LYS A 721 16.15 10.64 -27.23
C LYS A 721 16.23 11.32 -25.86
N LEU A 722 15.29 12.21 -25.55
CA LEU A 722 15.23 12.89 -24.25
C LEU A 722 15.20 11.89 -23.09
N LYS A 723 14.36 10.86 -23.16
CA LYS A 723 14.29 9.79 -22.16
C LYS A 723 15.65 9.10 -21.97
N SER A 724 16.38 8.82 -23.06
CA SER A 724 17.68 8.14 -23.01
C SER A 724 18.83 8.97 -22.40
N LEU A 725 18.65 10.28 -22.27
CA LEU A 725 19.66 11.18 -21.68
C LEU A 725 19.59 11.24 -20.15
N PHE A 726 18.60 10.60 -19.54
CA PHE A 726 18.54 10.47 -18.08
C PHE A 726 19.46 9.34 -17.61
N PRO A 727 20.13 9.52 -16.46
CA PRO A 727 20.97 8.48 -15.89
C PRO A 727 20.12 7.29 -15.44
N SER A 728 20.71 6.09 -15.43
CA SER A 728 19.99 4.84 -15.16
C SER A 728 19.33 4.76 -13.77
N TRP A 729 19.78 5.54 -12.79
CA TRP A 729 19.10 5.63 -11.49
C TRP A 729 17.76 6.40 -11.55
N ALA A 730 17.44 7.08 -12.66
CA ALA A 730 16.16 7.73 -12.89
C ALA A 730 15.34 6.92 -13.90
N ASP A 731 14.27 6.30 -13.43
CA ASP A 731 13.33 5.57 -14.29
C ASP A 731 12.23 6.51 -14.79
N LEU A 732 12.02 6.50 -16.10
CA LEU A 732 11.08 7.40 -16.78
C LEU A 732 9.91 6.63 -17.37
N THR A 733 8.74 6.78 -16.75
CA THR A 733 7.46 6.46 -17.38
C THR A 733 7.11 7.57 -18.36
N ALA A 734 7.26 7.28 -19.65
CA ALA A 734 7.07 8.26 -20.72
C ALA A 734 5.90 7.85 -21.62
N PHE A 735 5.08 8.82 -22.01
CA PHE A 735 3.96 8.61 -22.93
C PHE A 735 3.60 9.90 -23.68
N THR A 736 2.84 9.76 -24.75
CA THR A 736 2.29 10.88 -25.52
C THR A 736 0.84 11.13 -25.10
N THR A 737 0.42 12.39 -25.06
CA THR A 737 -0.96 12.77 -24.79
C THR A 737 -1.46 13.76 -25.83
N PHE A 738 -2.61 13.47 -26.42
CA PHE A 738 -3.35 14.41 -27.26
C PHE A 738 -4.42 15.08 -26.42
N PHE A 739 -4.35 16.41 -26.29
CA PHE A 739 -5.24 17.19 -25.45
C PHE A 739 -6.05 18.17 -26.30
N SER A 740 -7.36 18.23 -26.09
CA SER A 740 -8.24 19.19 -26.76
C SER A 740 -9.37 19.62 -25.84
N THR A 741 -9.90 20.82 -26.06
CA THR A 741 -11.00 21.39 -25.28
C THR A 741 -12.12 21.82 -26.21
N TYR A 742 -13.35 21.42 -25.88
CA TYR A 742 -14.55 21.75 -26.62
C TYR A 742 -15.52 22.53 -25.74
N HIS A 743 -16.18 23.52 -26.31
CA HIS A 743 -17.29 24.24 -25.68
C HIS A 743 -18.57 23.91 -26.44
N LEU A 744 -19.47 23.18 -25.79
CA LEU A 744 -20.70 22.65 -26.36
C LEU A 744 -21.90 23.51 -26.02
#